data_AF-A0A3L7RJN4-F1
#
_entry.id   AF-A0A3L7RJN4-F1
#
_cell.length_a   1.000
_cell.length_b   1.000
_cell.length_c   1.000
_cell.angle_alpha   90.00
_cell.angle_beta   90.00
_cell.angle_gamma   90.00
#
_symmetry.space_group_name_H-M   'P 1'
#
loop_
_entity.id
_entity.type
_entity.pdbx_description
1 polymer ?
#
loop_
_entity_poly.entity_id
_entity_poly.type
_entity_poly.pdbx_seq_one_letter_code
_entity_poly.pdbx_strand_id
1 'polypeptide(L)'
;MASKLPLGEHVRRLSLCVVVMTAAVLPGSIHAQESSPNISFVNDVVPVLTKAGCNAGVCHAKAGGGQKGFHLSLLGFEAEEDYEHIVKENRGRRLFLSAPENSLLLTKASGKTPHGGGLRIKADSQAYQILLNWIRQGATFDGEVAPKLLAVDVQPGRGTVQRNTEQQLKAVAKYSDGSERDVTEQALFESNDKSMADVSDRGLVKVLDIPGKVAIMVRYQGRITVFNASIPLGAPVENVPPSKNFVDDLVFANLKEIGVPPSPVCDDATYLRRITLDISGRLPTEEESRAFLANTAADKRDQVIDNLLSSPEYADFFANKWTAMLKNRRDDASDITSNFAFYAWVRDSLLANKPYDQMVRELLAATGTVIANPPVAWYKRVKEPKQQLEDVAQLFLGVRMQCAQCHHHPFERWSQDDYYSLSAFFTQVGRKPSATRGEDLIFHKRGVAVATNIKTGASLKPGALGDAIPAIAPDEDPRLKLADWMSSPQNPFFAKALVNRYWKHFFRRGLIEPEDDIRDSNPPTNPELLAALEKHFIESHFDLKSLVKVIVQSNAYQLSATPNEHNIADVQNYSRYYPRRLQAEVMLDAIDDLTGAKTDFPNLPAGTRAIALPDNSYNNASPFLRVFGRPENESVCECERIQSSSLAQSLHLMNAADIKGKLATGSGRADRLSKSDKPPEERIRELYMVAFSREPKAEELKVAVDYLAEPLLDSAGNPVDVQRAGQEKFQDLIWALINTKEFLFNH
;
A
#
# COMPACT_ATOMS: atom_id res chain seq x y z
N MET A 1 -58.48 8.08 -37.93
CA MET A 1 -59.51 8.46 -38.93
C MET A 1 -59.01 9.73 -39.62
N ALA A 2 -58.34 9.61 -40.76
CA ALA A 2 -58.91 9.78 -42.12
C ALA A 2 -59.33 11.26 -42.36
N SER A 3 -58.46 12.11 -42.92
CA SER A 3 -58.14 12.31 -44.36
C SER A 3 -59.06 13.30 -45.08
N LYS A 4 -58.44 14.24 -45.81
CA LYS A 4 -58.73 14.70 -47.19
C LYS A 4 -58.63 16.23 -47.41
N LEU A 5 -57.78 16.60 -48.38
CA LEU A 5 -57.78 17.84 -49.19
C LEU A 5 -58.99 17.85 -50.16
N PRO A 6 -59.35 19.02 -50.74
CA PRO A 6 -59.08 19.30 -52.19
C PRO A 6 -58.86 20.82 -52.51
N LEU A 7 -57.94 21.22 -53.43
CA LEU A 7 -58.04 21.52 -54.91
C LEU A 7 -58.73 22.83 -55.35
N GLY A 8 -58.12 23.51 -56.34
CA GLY A 8 -58.73 24.51 -57.26
C GLY A 8 -57.78 25.64 -57.71
N GLU A 9 -56.99 25.50 -58.80
CA GLU A 9 -57.25 25.93 -60.21
C GLU A 9 -56.94 27.44 -60.50
N HIS A 10 -55.87 27.79 -61.24
CA HIS A 10 -55.69 27.87 -62.71
C HIS A 10 -56.16 29.18 -63.37
N VAL A 11 -55.24 30.01 -63.90
CA VAL A 11 -55.28 30.57 -65.29
C VAL A 11 -53.85 30.87 -65.77
N ARG A 12 -53.47 30.30 -66.92
CA ARG A 12 -52.33 30.65 -67.79
C ARG A 12 -52.87 31.34 -69.06
N ARG A 13 -52.12 32.29 -69.63
CA ARG A 13 -51.88 32.49 -71.09
C ARG A 13 -51.05 33.77 -71.30
N LEU A 14 -50.33 33.98 -72.41
CA LEU A 14 -49.29 33.26 -73.16
C LEU A 14 -48.80 34.28 -74.22
N SER A 15 -47.56 34.10 -74.71
CA SER A 15 -46.96 34.67 -75.94
C SER A 15 -46.27 36.05 -75.82
N LEU A 16 -45.08 36.32 -76.39
CA LEU A 16 -44.34 35.67 -77.48
C LEU A 16 -42.81 35.91 -77.38
N CYS A 17 -42.05 35.00 -77.99
CA CYS A 17 -40.59 34.83 -78.04
C CYS A 17 -39.79 35.91 -78.80
N VAL A 18 -38.50 36.08 -78.46
CA VAL A 18 -37.36 35.85 -79.38
C VAL A 18 -36.16 35.30 -78.58
N VAL A 19 -35.51 34.30 -79.18
CA VAL A 19 -34.42 33.46 -78.68
C VAL A 19 -33.06 34.14 -78.87
N VAL A 20 -32.20 34.09 -77.83
CA VAL A 20 -30.73 34.19 -77.97
C VAL A 20 -30.12 33.02 -77.22
N MET A 21 -29.39 32.16 -77.94
CA MET A 21 -28.64 31.04 -77.38
C MET A 21 -27.40 31.54 -76.61
N THR A 22 -27.28 31.13 -75.35
CA THR A 22 -26.00 31.03 -74.64
C THR A 22 -25.99 29.75 -73.82
N ALA A 23 -25.03 28.87 -74.09
CA ALA A 23 -24.80 27.63 -73.37
C ALA A 23 -24.41 27.95 -71.92
N ALA A 24 -25.24 27.54 -70.95
CA ALA A 24 -24.94 27.64 -69.54
C ALA A 24 -24.05 26.45 -69.12
N VAL A 25 -22.82 26.77 -68.73
CA VAL A 25 -21.89 25.87 -68.04
C VAL A 25 -22.46 25.56 -66.65
N LEU A 26 -22.62 24.28 -66.33
CA LEU A 26 -22.97 23.80 -64.99
C LEU A 26 -21.85 24.18 -64.00
N PRO A 27 -22.13 24.78 -62.83
CA PRO A 27 -21.12 24.96 -61.81
C PRO A 27 -20.73 23.58 -61.28
N GLY A 28 -19.47 23.19 -61.51
CA GLY A 28 -18.89 22.01 -60.88
C GLY A 28 -18.89 22.18 -59.37
N SER A 29 -19.48 21.21 -58.68
CA SER A 29 -19.35 21.06 -57.23
C SER A 29 -17.88 20.85 -56.90
N ILE A 30 -17.20 21.90 -56.47
CA ILE A 30 -15.90 21.79 -55.80
C ILE A 30 -16.18 21.03 -54.50
N HIS A 31 -15.89 19.73 -54.48
CA HIS A 31 -15.65 19.03 -53.23
C HIS A 31 -14.42 19.69 -52.62
N ALA A 32 -14.63 20.54 -51.62
CA ALA A 32 -13.58 20.89 -50.68
C ALA A 32 -13.11 19.56 -50.09
N GLN A 33 -11.94 19.12 -50.53
CA GLN A 33 -11.21 18.04 -49.91
C GLN A 33 -10.92 18.51 -48.48
N GLU A 34 -11.66 17.98 -47.50
CA GLU A 34 -11.34 18.19 -46.09
C GLU A 34 -9.87 17.81 -45.92
N SER A 35 -9.02 18.81 -45.70
CA SER A 35 -7.62 18.58 -45.40
C SER A 35 -7.59 17.71 -44.15
N SER A 36 -7.13 16.47 -44.26
CA SER A 36 -6.93 15.60 -43.11
C SER A 36 -6.19 16.40 -42.02
N PRO A 37 -6.66 16.39 -40.77
CA PRO A 37 -6.06 17.18 -39.71
C PRO A 37 -4.55 16.92 -39.63
N ASN A 38 -3.78 17.97 -39.34
CA ASN A 38 -2.34 17.84 -39.12
C ASN A 38 -2.10 16.88 -37.95
N ILE A 39 -1.28 15.85 -38.19
CA ILE A 39 -0.96 14.84 -37.20
C ILE A 39 0.15 15.38 -36.30
N SER A 40 -0.16 15.47 -35.01
CA SER A 40 0.76 15.90 -33.97
C SER A 40 1.74 14.77 -33.65
N PHE A 41 3.04 15.09 -33.58
CA PHE A 41 4.00 14.09 -33.11
C PHE A 41 3.76 13.78 -31.63
N VAL A 42 3.60 14.83 -30.82
CA VAL A 42 3.39 14.71 -29.37
C VAL A 42 2.03 14.06 -29.06
N ASN A 43 0.95 14.51 -29.70
CA ASN A 43 -0.42 14.12 -29.33
C ASN A 43 -1.01 12.94 -30.10
N ASP A 44 -0.40 12.52 -31.21
CA ASP A 44 -0.92 11.40 -32.02
C ASP A 44 0.11 10.29 -32.23
N VAL A 45 1.34 10.63 -32.62
CA VAL A 45 2.38 9.64 -32.92
C VAL A 45 2.90 8.95 -31.66
N VAL A 46 3.30 9.73 -30.64
CA VAL A 46 3.81 9.17 -29.37
C VAL A 46 2.80 8.24 -28.71
N PRO A 47 1.50 8.60 -28.54
CA PRO A 47 0.50 7.69 -27.98
C PRO A 47 0.35 6.38 -28.75
N VAL A 48 0.42 6.41 -30.09
CA VAL A 48 0.38 5.19 -30.92
C VAL A 48 1.56 4.27 -30.61
N LEU A 49 2.77 4.83 -30.50
CA LEU A 49 3.97 4.07 -30.15
C LEU A 49 3.87 3.49 -28.73
N THR A 50 3.31 4.24 -27.79
CA THR A 50 3.08 3.80 -26.42
C THR A 50 2.07 2.66 -26.35
N LYS A 51 0.92 2.81 -27.01
CA LYS A 51 -0.13 1.78 -27.08
C LYS A 51 0.37 0.49 -27.71
N ALA A 52 1.23 0.59 -28.74
CA ALA A 52 1.85 -0.56 -29.40
C ALA A 52 3.00 -1.20 -28.59
N GLY A 53 3.39 -0.61 -27.44
CA GLY A 53 4.49 -1.08 -26.61
C GLY A 53 5.88 -0.85 -27.22
N CYS A 54 6.00 -0.01 -28.25
CA CYS A 54 7.28 0.26 -28.93
C CYS A 54 8.31 0.90 -27.99
N ASN A 55 7.85 1.80 -27.11
CA ASN A 55 8.63 2.54 -26.14
C ASN A 55 8.49 1.99 -24.71
N ALA A 56 8.18 0.68 -24.59
CA ALA A 56 8.24 -0.03 -23.32
C ALA A 56 9.69 -0.42 -22.96
N GLY A 57 9.99 -0.61 -21.67
CA GLY A 57 11.33 -0.96 -21.18
C GLY A 57 11.90 -2.29 -21.71
N VAL A 58 11.03 -3.20 -22.18
CA VAL A 58 11.44 -4.45 -22.83
C VAL A 58 11.73 -4.29 -24.34
N CYS A 59 11.40 -3.14 -24.92
CA CYS A 59 11.57 -2.81 -26.34
C CYS A 59 12.58 -1.66 -26.52
N HIS A 60 12.20 -0.56 -27.20
CA HIS A 60 13.15 0.50 -27.55
C HIS A 60 13.47 1.47 -26.42
N ALA A 61 12.72 1.43 -25.31
CA ALA A 61 13.04 2.14 -24.07
C ALA A 61 13.87 1.31 -23.08
N LYS A 62 14.56 0.28 -23.57
CA LYS A 62 15.45 -0.52 -22.74
C LYS A 62 16.58 0.33 -22.15
N ALA A 63 16.80 0.18 -20.85
CA ALA A 63 17.90 0.82 -20.14
C ALA A 63 19.25 0.48 -20.79
N GLY A 64 20.13 1.49 -20.90
CA GLY A 64 21.44 1.34 -21.56
C GLY A 64 21.44 1.69 -23.06
N GLY A 65 20.53 2.55 -23.53
CA GLY A 65 20.56 3.10 -24.90
C GLY A 65 19.63 2.41 -25.91
N GLY A 66 18.56 1.77 -25.45
CA GLY A 66 17.53 1.17 -26.29
C GLY A 66 17.87 -0.23 -26.80
N GLN A 67 17.28 -0.63 -27.93
CA GLN A 67 17.38 -1.99 -28.45
C GLN A 67 17.86 -2.00 -29.90
N LYS A 68 18.97 -2.72 -30.16
CA LYS A 68 19.58 -2.90 -31.48
C LYS A 68 19.85 -1.58 -32.22
N GLY A 69 20.34 -0.58 -31.48
CA GLY A 69 20.69 0.74 -32.02
C GLY A 69 19.48 1.60 -32.38
N PHE A 70 18.32 1.36 -31.76
CA PHE A 70 17.17 2.27 -31.79
C PHE A 70 16.65 2.49 -30.38
N HIS A 71 16.61 3.75 -30.00
CA HIS A 71 16.22 4.22 -28.67
C HIS A 71 14.93 5.03 -28.74
N LEU A 72 14.08 4.85 -27.73
CA LEU A 72 12.93 5.69 -27.44
C LEU A 72 12.91 5.96 -25.93
N SER A 73 12.35 7.09 -25.54
CA SER A 73 12.06 7.44 -24.15
C SER A 73 11.03 6.48 -23.56
N LEU A 74 11.11 6.21 -22.26
CA LEU A 74 10.15 5.29 -21.61
C LEU A 74 8.73 5.86 -21.68
N LEU A 75 7.79 5.07 -22.21
CA LEU A 75 6.37 5.43 -22.37
C LEU A 75 6.09 6.75 -23.14
N GLY A 76 7.10 7.32 -23.81
CA GLY A 76 6.94 8.56 -24.55
C GLY A 76 7.04 9.82 -23.69
N PHE A 77 7.64 9.74 -22.49
CA PHE A 77 7.75 10.89 -21.59
C PHE A 77 8.63 12.02 -22.13
N GLU A 78 9.51 11.74 -23.10
CA GLU A 78 10.43 12.73 -23.68
C GLU A 78 10.28 12.73 -25.19
N ALA A 79 9.20 13.35 -25.67
CA ALA A 79 8.82 13.35 -27.09
C ALA A 79 9.89 13.95 -28.01
N GLU A 80 10.65 14.94 -27.56
CA GLU A 80 11.75 15.50 -28.36
C GLU A 80 12.86 14.46 -28.62
N GLU A 81 13.25 13.70 -27.60
CA GLU A 81 14.22 12.60 -27.72
C GLU A 81 13.70 11.51 -28.67
N ASP A 82 12.43 11.14 -28.53
CA ASP A 82 11.77 10.18 -29.44
C ASP A 82 11.81 10.66 -30.90
N TYR A 83 11.51 11.94 -31.12
CA TYR A 83 11.55 12.55 -32.43
C TYR A 83 12.97 12.50 -33.03
N GLU A 84 13.98 12.88 -32.26
CA GLU A 84 15.38 12.82 -32.68
C GLU A 84 15.80 11.41 -33.11
N HIS A 85 15.46 10.39 -32.32
CA HIS A 85 15.81 9.00 -32.64
C HIS A 85 15.02 8.45 -33.83
N ILE A 86 13.77 8.83 -34.00
CA ILE A 86 12.95 8.38 -35.13
C ILE A 86 13.38 9.08 -36.42
N VAL A 87 13.56 10.40 -36.38
CA VAL A 87 13.65 11.23 -37.60
C VAL A 87 15.09 11.56 -37.98
N LYS A 88 15.98 11.85 -37.02
CA LYS A 88 17.32 12.41 -37.31
C LYS A 88 18.44 11.39 -37.16
N GLU A 89 18.38 10.54 -36.14
CA GLU A 89 19.45 9.60 -35.81
C GLU A 89 19.76 8.64 -36.99
N ASN A 90 21.05 8.30 -37.15
CA ASN A 90 21.54 7.46 -38.25
C ASN A 90 21.15 8.01 -39.63
N ARG A 91 21.17 9.34 -39.79
CA ARG A 91 20.83 10.07 -41.03
C ARG A 91 19.39 9.79 -41.49
N GLY A 92 18.46 9.72 -40.54
CA GLY A 92 17.03 9.55 -40.80
C GLY A 92 16.63 8.22 -41.44
N ARG A 93 17.46 7.18 -41.32
CA ARG A 93 17.25 5.88 -42.00
C ARG A 93 15.90 5.19 -41.72
N ARG A 94 15.17 5.63 -40.69
CA ARG A 94 13.94 4.97 -40.22
C ARG A 94 12.70 5.42 -40.97
N LEU A 95 12.75 6.61 -41.58
CA LEU A 95 11.66 7.19 -42.34
C LEU A 95 12.08 7.35 -43.80
N PHE A 96 11.16 7.09 -44.72
CA PHE A 96 11.36 7.31 -46.15
C PHE A 96 10.28 8.22 -46.69
N LEU A 97 10.51 9.52 -46.65
CA LEU A 97 9.49 10.54 -46.95
C LEU A 97 8.95 10.47 -48.39
N SER A 98 9.75 10.01 -49.35
CA SER A 98 9.34 9.86 -50.75
C SER A 98 8.52 8.60 -51.03
N ALA A 99 8.59 7.58 -50.16
CA ALA A 99 7.70 6.43 -50.18
C ALA A 99 7.38 6.03 -48.72
N PRO A 100 6.48 6.78 -48.05
CA PRO A 100 6.20 6.64 -46.62
C PRO A 100 5.92 5.21 -46.16
N GLU A 101 5.20 4.43 -46.96
CA GLU A 101 4.81 3.04 -46.69
C GLU A 101 6.01 2.08 -46.55
N ASN A 102 7.15 2.46 -47.12
CA ASN A 102 8.42 1.72 -47.07
C ASN A 102 9.32 2.14 -45.90
N SER A 103 8.89 3.12 -45.08
CA SER A 103 9.61 3.53 -43.88
C SER A 103 9.85 2.33 -42.96
N LEU A 104 11.09 2.15 -42.49
CA LEU A 104 11.44 1.03 -41.59
C LEU A 104 10.58 1.02 -40.32
N LEU A 105 10.18 2.20 -39.82
CA LEU A 105 9.25 2.32 -38.70
C LEU A 105 7.95 1.54 -38.97
N LEU A 106 7.33 1.76 -40.14
CA LEU A 106 6.08 1.10 -40.53
C LEU A 106 6.27 -0.37 -40.87
N THR A 107 7.30 -0.71 -41.66
CA THR A 107 7.49 -2.08 -42.16
C THR A 107 7.90 -3.05 -41.05
N LYS A 108 8.68 -2.60 -40.06
CA LYS A 108 9.01 -3.38 -38.86
C LYS A 108 7.80 -3.50 -37.94
N ALA A 109 7.07 -2.41 -37.68
CA ALA A 109 5.90 -2.43 -36.81
C ALA A 109 4.77 -3.34 -37.36
N SER A 110 4.58 -3.35 -38.68
CA SER A 110 3.57 -4.16 -39.36
C SER A 110 4.01 -5.57 -39.75
N GLY A 111 5.22 -5.99 -39.36
CA GLY A 111 5.74 -7.33 -39.66
C GLY A 111 6.09 -7.58 -41.14
N LYS A 112 6.05 -6.55 -42.01
CA LYS A 112 6.50 -6.65 -43.41
C LYS A 112 8.01 -6.90 -43.50
N THR A 113 8.76 -6.42 -42.52
CA THR A 113 10.18 -6.72 -42.35
C THR A 113 10.39 -7.41 -41.00
N PRO A 114 11.23 -8.46 -40.91
CA PRO A 114 11.45 -9.19 -39.65
C PRO A 114 11.80 -8.27 -38.49
N HIS A 115 11.04 -8.36 -37.41
CA HIS A 115 11.20 -7.56 -36.21
C HIS A 115 11.24 -8.48 -34.98
N GLY A 116 12.25 -8.31 -34.12
CA GLY A 116 12.44 -9.18 -32.95
C GLY A 116 11.32 -9.10 -31.92
N GLY A 117 10.56 -7.99 -31.90
CA GLY A 117 9.36 -7.84 -31.07
C GLY A 117 8.07 -8.38 -31.71
N GLY A 118 8.16 -9.00 -32.89
CA GLY A 118 6.98 -9.47 -33.64
C GLY A 118 6.14 -8.33 -34.23
N LEU A 119 4.91 -8.66 -34.62
CA LEU A 119 3.90 -7.73 -35.12
C LEU A 119 3.43 -6.81 -33.98
N ARG A 120 3.59 -5.49 -34.14
CA ARG A 120 3.18 -4.48 -33.14
C ARG A 120 1.98 -3.65 -33.58
N ILE A 121 1.92 -3.27 -34.85
CA ILE A 121 0.85 -2.42 -35.41
C ILE A 121 0.34 -3.06 -36.70
N LYS A 122 -0.93 -3.46 -36.76
CA LYS A 122 -1.53 -4.05 -37.97
C LYS A 122 -1.62 -3.00 -39.09
N ALA A 123 -1.34 -3.40 -40.33
CA ALA A 123 -1.31 -2.48 -41.48
C ALA A 123 -2.68 -1.83 -41.81
N ASP A 124 -3.77 -2.47 -41.42
CA ASP A 124 -5.16 -2.01 -41.58
C ASP A 124 -5.68 -1.21 -40.36
N SER A 125 -4.84 -0.99 -39.34
CA SER A 125 -5.24 -0.29 -38.12
C SER A 125 -5.18 1.24 -38.27
N GLN A 126 -5.99 1.94 -37.46
CA GLN A 126 -5.93 3.41 -37.34
C GLN A 126 -4.54 3.89 -36.89
N ALA A 127 -3.88 3.16 -35.98
CA ALA A 127 -2.52 3.43 -35.55
C ALA A 127 -1.53 3.47 -36.73
N TYR A 128 -1.62 2.52 -37.66
CA TYR A 128 -0.78 2.53 -38.87
C TYR A 128 -1.06 3.77 -39.74
N GLN A 129 -2.33 4.14 -39.90
CA GLN A 129 -2.72 5.30 -40.69
C GLN A 129 -2.25 6.63 -40.07
N ILE A 130 -2.26 6.75 -38.74
CA ILE A 130 -1.71 7.93 -38.03
C ILE A 130 -0.22 8.09 -38.35
N LEU A 131 0.57 7.02 -38.16
CA LEU A 131 2.00 7.04 -38.45
C LEU A 131 2.28 7.33 -39.94
N LEU A 132 1.53 6.70 -40.84
CA LEU A 132 1.68 6.89 -42.28
C LEU A 132 1.36 8.33 -42.69
N ASN A 133 0.27 8.90 -42.18
CA ASN A 133 -0.14 10.26 -42.51
C ASN A 133 0.82 11.30 -41.93
N TRP A 134 1.35 11.09 -40.72
CA TRP A 134 2.41 11.93 -40.17
C TRP A 134 3.66 11.94 -41.06
N ILE A 135 4.09 10.77 -41.56
CA ILE A 135 5.23 10.68 -42.48
C ILE A 135 4.92 11.39 -43.80
N ARG A 136 3.71 11.21 -44.35
CA ARG A 136 3.24 11.91 -45.57
C ARG A 136 3.19 13.43 -45.41
N GLN A 137 2.89 13.92 -44.20
CA GLN A 137 2.91 15.34 -43.85
C GLN A 137 4.32 15.88 -43.57
N GLY A 138 5.36 15.07 -43.81
CA GLY A 138 6.76 15.49 -43.70
C GLY A 138 7.42 15.15 -42.36
N ALA A 139 6.77 14.35 -41.51
CA ALA A 139 7.28 13.94 -40.20
C ALA A 139 7.73 15.13 -39.33
N THR A 140 6.88 16.14 -39.21
CA THR A 140 7.17 17.36 -38.45
C THR A 140 7.13 17.13 -36.94
N PHE A 141 7.94 17.89 -36.20
CA PHE A 141 7.86 17.99 -34.74
C PHE A 141 7.11 19.26 -34.37
N ASP A 142 6.03 19.11 -33.61
CA ASP A 142 5.21 20.21 -33.13
C ASP A 142 5.55 20.66 -31.69
N GLY A 143 6.38 19.89 -30.97
CA GLY A 143 7.10 20.29 -29.75
C GLY A 143 6.26 21.10 -28.75
N GLU A 144 6.77 22.25 -28.32
CA GLU A 144 6.09 23.14 -27.36
C GLU A 144 4.84 23.83 -27.91
N VAL A 145 4.65 23.85 -29.23
CA VAL A 145 3.47 24.45 -29.88
C VAL A 145 2.26 23.51 -29.81
N ALA A 146 2.49 22.21 -29.62
CA ALA A 146 1.43 21.24 -29.41
C ALA A 146 0.61 21.58 -28.15
N PRO A 147 -0.73 21.52 -28.21
CA PRO A 147 -1.56 21.66 -27.02
C PRO A 147 -1.14 20.65 -25.95
N LYS A 148 -0.89 21.12 -24.72
CA LYS A 148 -0.42 20.28 -23.61
C LYS A 148 -1.59 19.51 -23.02
N LEU A 149 -1.41 18.22 -22.75
CA LEU A 149 -2.42 17.42 -22.05
C LEU A 149 -2.57 17.88 -20.59
N LEU A 150 -3.74 18.42 -20.26
CA LEU A 150 -4.05 18.87 -18.91
C LEU A 150 -4.60 17.72 -18.06
N ALA A 151 -5.53 16.94 -18.60
CA ALA A 151 -6.18 15.84 -17.89
C ALA A 151 -6.66 14.73 -18.84
N VAL A 152 -6.88 13.54 -18.28
CA VAL A 152 -7.61 12.45 -18.93
C VAL A 152 -8.75 12.03 -18.00
N ASP A 153 -9.94 11.88 -18.56
CA ASP A 153 -11.13 11.41 -17.85
C ASP A 153 -11.60 10.09 -18.46
N VAL A 154 -12.20 9.23 -17.64
CA VAL A 154 -12.85 8.00 -18.08
C VAL A 154 -14.35 8.07 -17.80
N GLN A 155 -15.14 7.63 -18.79
CA GLN A 155 -16.60 7.66 -18.75
C GLN A 155 -17.15 6.24 -18.96
N PRO A 156 -17.98 5.72 -18.02
CA PRO A 156 -18.21 6.26 -16.68
C PRO A 156 -16.93 6.23 -15.82
N GLY A 157 -16.83 7.14 -14.84
CA GLY A 157 -15.71 7.18 -13.88
C GLY A 157 -15.90 6.27 -12.66
N ARG A 158 -17.16 5.93 -12.36
CA ARG A 158 -17.54 4.96 -11.34
C ARG A 158 -18.86 4.29 -11.73
N GLY A 159 -19.11 3.09 -11.24
CA GLY A 159 -20.40 2.44 -11.44
C GLY A 159 -20.53 1.09 -10.75
N THR A 160 -21.76 0.60 -10.67
CA THR A 160 -22.06 -0.77 -10.24
C THR A 160 -22.23 -1.63 -11.49
N VAL A 161 -21.41 -2.68 -11.63
CA VAL A 161 -21.42 -3.58 -12.79
C VAL A 161 -21.77 -4.98 -12.31
N GLN A 162 -22.80 -5.59 -12.90
CA GLN A 162 -23.27 -6.91 -12.49
C GLN A 162 -22.25 -8.00 -12.87
N ARG A 163 -22.22 -9.08 -12.10
CA ARG A 163 -21.37 -10.25 -12.41
C ARG A 163 -21.68 -10.81 -13.78
N ASN A 164 -20.65 -11.26 -14.50
CA ASN A 164 -20.76 -11.81 -15.85
C ASN A 164 -21.39 -10.84 -16.87
N THR A 165 -21.18 -9.53 -16.70
CA THR A 165 -21.61 -8.50 -17.66
C THR A 165 -20.42 -7.68 -18.16
N GLU A 166 -20.67 -6.88 -19.21
CA GLU A 166 -19.65 -6.05 -19.84
C GLU A 166 -19.97 -4.56 -19.67
N GLN A 167 -18.93 -3.73 -19.54
CA GLN A 167 -19.03 -2.27 -19.46
C GLN A 167 -18.02 -1.64 -20.44
N GLN A 168 -18.51 -0.86 -21.40
CA GLN A 168 -17.65 -0.09 -22.29
C GLN A 168 -17.19 1.20 -21.59
N LEU A 169 -15.89 1.48 -21.63
CA LEU A 169 -15.30 2.73 -21.16
C LEU A 169 -14.96 3.64 -22.34
N LYS A 170 -15.04 4.95 -22.11
CA LYS A 170 -14.56 5.97 -23.03
C LYS A 170 -13.51 6.83 -22.33
N ALA A 171 -12.34 7.00 -22.95
CA ALA A 171 -11.28 7.88 -22.46
C ALA A 171 -11.34 9.23 -23.19
N VAL A 172 -11.38 10.33 -22.44
CA VAL A 172 -11.44 11.69 -22.97
C VAL A 172 -10.25 12.49 -22.48
N ALA A 173 -9.44 13.02 -23.41
CA ALA A 173 -8.30 13.88 -23.11
C ALA A 173 -8.69 15.35 -23.22
N LYS A 174 -8.25 16.17 -22.25
CA LYS A 174 -8.46 17.63 -22.20
C LYS A 174 -7.13 18.36 -22.37
N TYR A 175 -7.08 19.31 -23.31
CA TYR A 175 -5.84 20.00 -23.69
C TYR A 175 -5.83 21.48 -23.31
N SER A 176 -4.65 22.09 -23.30
CA SER A 176 -4.42 23.48 -22.90
C SER A 176 -5.05 24.52 -23.82
N ASP A 177 -5.43 24.15 -25.03
CA ASP A 177 -6.17 25.00 -25.97
C ASP A 177 -7.70 24.91 -25.77
N GLY A 178 -8.16 24.17 -24.75
CA GLY A 178 -9.57 23.93 -24.45
C GLY A 178 -10.20 22.82 -25.29
N SER A 179 -9.47 22.16 -26.18
CA SER A 179 -9.99 21.04 -26.96
C SER A 179 -10.15 19.77 -26.10
N GLU A 180 -11.18 18.97 -26.42
CA GLU A 180 -11.39 17.64 -25.86
C GLU A 180 -11.37 16.60 -26.99
N ARG A 181 -10.70 15.47 -26.74
CA ARG A 181 -10.56 14.40 -27.74
C ARG A 181 -10.93 13.05 -27.15
N ASP A 182 -11.68 12.25 -27.91
CA ASP A 182 -11.81 10.82 -27.62
C ASP A 182 -10.48 10.14 -27.94
N VAL A 183 -9.87 9.57 -26.90
CA VAL A 183 -8.56 8.90 -26.98
C VAL A 183 -8.68 7.42 -26.62
N THR A 184 -9.88 6.84 -26.67
CA THR A 184 -10.15 5.47 -26.24
C THR A 184 -9.28 4.45 -26.99
N GLU A 185 -9.09 4.60 -28.30
CA GLU A 185 -8.27 3.67 -29.09
C GLU A 185 -6.75 3.82 -28.82
N GLN A 186 -6.30 4.98 -28.31
CA GLN A 186 -4.91 5.26 -27.97
C GLN A 186 -4.59 5.06 -26.49
N ALA A 187 -5.59 5.05 -25.61
CA ALA A 187 -5.41 4.87 -24.19
C ALA A 187 -5.05 3.42 -23.84
N LEU A 188 -4.22 3.23 -22.82
CA LEU A 188 -3.93 1.93 -22.23
C LEU A 188 -4.92 1.65 -21.11
N PHE A 189 -5.52 0.45 -21.11
CA PHE A 189 -6.44 0.00 -20.08
C PHE A 189 -5.83 -1.19 -19.33
N GLU A 190 -5.90 -1.19 -18.01
CA GLU A 190 -5.38 -2.27 -17.19
C GLU A 190 -6.25 -2.46 -15.95
N SER A 191 -6.63 -3.72 -15.66
CA SER A 191 -7.32 -4.07 -14.43
C SER A 191 -6.31 -4.27 -13.31
N ASN A 192 -6.61 -3.72 -12.12
CA ASN A 192 -5.81 -3.99 -10.92
C ASN A 192 -5.99 -5.43 -10.41
N ASP A 193 -7.12 -6.09 -10.72
CA ASP A 193 -7.38 -7.48 -10.40
C ASP A 193 -8.08 -8.20 -11.56
N LYS A 194 -7.29 -8.91 -12.36
CA LYS A 194 -7.78 -9.69 -13.52
C LYS A 194 -8.66 -10.88 -13.14
N SER A 195 -8.66 -11.30 -11.87
CA SER A 195 -9.57 -12.34 -11.37
C SER A 195 -10.98 -11.82 -11.14
N MET A 196 -11.15 -10.50 -10.95
CA MET A 196 -12.45 -9.85 -10.80
C MET A 196 -12.97 -9.27 -12.11
N ALA A 197 -12.11 -8.57 -12.87
CA ALA A 197 -12.48 -8.00 -14.15
C ALA A 197 -11.29 -7.96 -15.12
N ASP A 198 -11.52 -8.33 -16.37
CA ASP A 198 -10.56 -8.14 -17.46
C ASP A 198 -10.96 -6.93 -18.32
N VAL A 199 -10.01 -6.35 -19.04
CA VAL A 199 -10.27 -5.20 -19.92
C VAL A 199 -9.55 -5.36 -21.24
N SER A 200 -10.28 -5.17 -22.34
CA SER A 200 -9.71 -5.21 -23.68
C SER A 200 -8.94 -3.92 -24.02
N ASP A 201 -8.15 -3.99 -25.10
CA ASP A 201 -7.42 -2.83 -25.63
C ASP A 201 -8.31 -1.64 -26.05
N ARG A 202 -9.62 -1.84 -26.20
CA ARG A 202 -10.61 -0.81 -26.54
C ARG A 202 -11.44 -0.34 -25.35
N GLY A 203 -11.07 -0.70 -24.12
CA GLY A 203 -11.78 -0.28 -22.91
C GLY A 203 -13.09 -1.04 -22.65
N LEU A 204 -13.33 -2.19 -23.30
CA LEU A 204 -14.42 -3.08 -22.91
C LEU A 204 -14.01 -3.90 -21.68
N VAL A 205 -14.63 -3.61 -20.54
CA VAL A 205 -14.44 -4.30 -19.27
C VAL A 205 -15.37 -5.50 -19.21
N LYS A 206 -14.85 -6.66 -18.82
CA LYS A 206 -15.61 -7.89 -18.60
C LYS A 206 -15.51 -8.27 -17.13
N VAL A 207 -16.64 -8.20 -16.42
CA VAL A 207 -16.70 -8.56 -15.00
C VAL A 207 -16.95 -10.06 -14.86
N LEU A 208 -16.17 -10.71 -14.01
CA LEU A 208 -16.24 -12.14 -13.72
C LEU A 208 -17.23 -12.41 -12.57
N ASP A 209 -17.01 -13.47 -11.80
CA ASP A 209 -17.92 -13.97 -10.77
C ASP A 209 -17.56 -13.55 -9.34
N ILE A 210 -16.38 -12.96 -9.13
CA ILE A 210 -15.90 -12.51 -7.82
C ILE A 210 -16.50 -11.13 -7.46
N PRO A 211 -17.26 -11.01 -6.36
CA PRO A 211 -17.83 -9.74 -5.90
C PRO A 211 -16.80 -8.87 -5.17
N GLY A 212 -17.02 -7.56 -5.14
CA GLY A 212 -16.16 -6.58 -4.44
C GLY A 212 -15.97 -5.29 -5.23
N LYS A 213 -14.85 -4.60 -5.01
CA LYS A 213 -14.46 -3.40 -5.76
C LYS A 213 -13.28 -3.74 -6.67
N VAL A 214 -13.33 -3.27 -7.92
CA VAL A 214 -12.24 -3.42 -8.89
C VAL A 214 -12.00 -2.08 -9.60
N ALA A 215 -10.75 -1.82 -9.95
CA ALA A 215 -10.33 -0.59 -10.59
C ALA A 215 -9.74 -0.86 -11.97
N ILE A 216 -10.24 -0.18 -12.98
CA ILE A 216 -9.69 -0.19 -14.33
C ILE A 216 -8.92 1.10 -14.55
N MET A 217 -7.60 0.98 -14.57
CA MET A 217 -6.69 2.07 -14.85
C MET A 217 -6.73 2.42 -16.32
N VAL A 218 -6.77 3.71 -16.61
CA VAL A 218 -6.70 4.27 -17.96
C VAL A 218 -5.52 5.22 -18.02
N ARG A 219 -4.56 4.94 -18.89
CA ARG A 219 -3.34 5.75 -19.07
C ARG A 219 -3.27 6.35 -20.47
N TYR A 220 -2.98 7.65 -20.52
CA TYR A 220 -2.76 8.38 -21.77
C TYR A 220 -1.75 9.50 -21.56
N GLN A 221 -0.65 9.48 -22.34
CA GLN A 221 0.49 10.42 -22.25
C GLN A 221 0.93 10.79 -20.82
N GLY A 222 1.20 9.77 -19.99
CA GLY A 222 1.66 9.98 -18.62
C GLY A 222 0.58 10.38 -17.60
N ARG A 223 -0.63 10.74 -18.04
CA ARG A 223 -1.78 10.92 -17.16
C ARG A 223 -2.49 9.59 -16.90
N ILE A 224 -3.02 9.45 -15.69
CA ILE A 224 -3.77 8.28 -15.24
C ILE A 224 -5.13 8.75 -14.76
N THR A 225 -6.17 7.99 -15.09
CA THR A 225 -7.49 8.08 -14.46
C THR A 225 -8.01 6.66 -14.23
N VAL A 226 -9.04 6.51 -13.42
CA VAL A 226 -9.52 5.18 -12.99
C VAL A 226 -11.03 5.11 -13.09
N PHE A 227 -11.51 4.02 -13.69
CA PHE A 227 -12.90 3.60 -13.55
C PHE A 227 -13.01 2.68 -12.33
N ASN A 228 -13.78 3.12 -11.32
CA ASN A 228 -14.03 2.33 -10.12
C ASN A 228 -15.36 1.57 -10.24
N ALA A 229 -15.29 0.23 -10.27
CA ALA A 229 -16.46 -0.62 -10.38
C ALA A 229 -16.76 -1.33 -9.06
N SER A 230 -18.02 -1.27 -8.63
CA SER A 230 -18.59 -2.14 -7.60
C SER A 230 -19.24 -3.34 -8.26
N ILE A 231 -18.81 -4.55 -7.90
CA ILE A 231 -19.35 -5.82 -8.37
C ILE A 231 -20.18 -6.41 -7.23
N PRO A 232 -21.52 -6.26 -7.25
CA PRO A 232 -22.34 -6.68 -6.13
C PRO A 232 -22.42 -8.21 -6.05
N LEU A 233 -22.30 -8.74 -4.84
CA LEU A 233 -22.74 -10.10 -4.55
C LEU A 233 -24.26 -10.21 -4.71
N GLY A 234 -24.98 -9.17 -4.27
CA GLY A 234 -26.43 -9.05 -4.37
C GLY A 234 -27.19 -9.71 -3.21
N ALA A 235 -26.51 -10.06 -2.11
CA ALA A 235 -27.18 -10.53 -0.91
C ALA A 235 -27.81 -9.33 -0.16
N PRO A 236 -29.01 -9.51 0.43
CA PRO A 236 -29.69 -8.44 1.15
C PRO A 236 -28.93 -8.08 2.43
N VAL A 237 -28.54 -6.81 2.56
CA VAL A 237 -27.85 -6.27 3.76
C VAL A 237 -28.86 -5.51 4.61
N GLU A 238 -29.80 -6.24 5.20
CA GLU A 238 -30.90 -5.65 5.97
C GLU A 238 -30.45 -5.22 7.37
N ASN A 239 -29.58 -6.01 8.00
CA ASN A 239 -29.13 -5.80 9.37
C ASN A 239 -27.62 -5.53 9.39
N VAL A 240 -27.24 -4.32 9.82
CA VAL A 240 -25.86 -3.97 10.16
C VAL A 240 -25.82 -3.57 11.64
N PRO A 241 -24.69 -3.78 12.33
CA PRO A 241 -24.52 -3.25 13.68
C PRO A 241 -24.78 -1.73 13.72
N PRO A 242 -25.30 -1.19 14.84
CA PRO A 242 -25.52 0.25 14.97
C PRO A 242 -24.20 0.99 14.85
N SER A 243 -24.15 2.10 14.11
CA SER A 243 -22.92 2.88 13.97
C SER A 243 -22.52 3.54 15.29
N LYS A 244 -21.25 3.40 15.69
CA LYS A 244 -20.67 4.16 16.81
C LYS A 244 -20.00 5.44 16.34
N ASN A 245 -19.41 5.43 15.15
CA ASN A 245 -18.74 6.58 14.55
C ASN A 245 -18.71 6.48 13.02
N PHE A 246 -18.05 7.44 12.36
CA PHE A 246 -17.98 7.52 10.90
C PHE A 246 -17.31 6.31 10.23
N VAL A 247 -16.47 5.55 10.95
CA VAL A 247 -15.86 4.32 10.41
C VAL A 247 -16.95 3.30 10.12
N ASP A 248 -17.87 3.11 11.06
CA ASP A 248 -19.01 2.21 10.88
C ASP A 248 -19.92 2.66 9.74
N ASP A 249 -20.23 3.95 9.69
CA ASP A 249 -21.08 4.52 8.63
C ASP A 249 -20.53 4.21 7.24
N LEU A 250 -19.23 4.42 7.04
CA LEU A 250 -18.58 4.28 5.75
C LEU A 250 -18.27 2.83 5.39
N VAL A 251 -17.91 1.98 6.36
CA VAL A 251 -17.75 0.53 6.13
C VAL A 251 -19.10 -0.10 5.79
N PHE A 252 -20.14 0.16 6.59
CA PHE A 252 -21.44 -0.46 6.39
C PHE A 252 -22.19 0.11 5.17
N ALA A 253 -21.97 1.38 4.80
CA ALA A 253 -22.44 1.90 3.52
C ALA A 253 -21.83 1.14 2.33
N ASN A 254 -20.50 0.89 2.37
CA ASN A 254 -19.83 0.11 1.34
C ASN A 254 -20.38 -1.33 1.27
N LEU A 255 -20.54 -2.00 2.42
CA LEU A 255 -21.11 -3.36 2.47
C LEU A 255 -22.52 -3.44 1.89
N LYS A 256 -23.37 -2.44 2.17
CA LYS A 256 -24.71 -2.32 1.58
C LYS A 256 -24.65 -2.13 0.06
N GLU A 257 -23.73 -1.30 -0.43
CA GLU A 257 -23.57 -1.06 -1.87
C GLU A 257 -23.19 -2.34 -2.63
N ILE A 258 -22.28 -3.15 -2.07
CA ILE A 258 -21.83 -4.40 -2.70
C ILE A 258 -22.70 -5.61 -2.35
N GLY A 259 -23.70 -5.45 -1.48
CA GLY A 259 -24.60 -6.53 -1.07
C GLY A 259 -23.88 -7.66 -0.32
N VAL A 260 -22.98 -7.33 0.61
CA VAL A 260 -22.23 -8.31 1.44
C VAL A 260 -22.57 -8.09 2.91
N PRO A 261 -23.42 -8.94 3.53
CA PRO A 261 -23.75 -8.83 4.95
C PRO A 261 -22.52 -9.01 5.86
N PRO A 262 -22.34 -8.14 6.87
CA PRO A 262 -21.24 -8.30 7.82
C PRO A 262 -21.45 -9.52 8.74
N SER A 263 -20.36 -10.04 9.29
CA SER A 263 -20.41 -10.98 10.42
C SER A 263 -20.98 -10.29 11.67
N PRO A 264 -21.53 -11.03 12.65
CA PRO A 264 -21.98 -10.43 13.90
C PRO A 264 -20.81 -9.81 14.68
N VAL A 265 -21.11 -8.88 15.59
CA VAL A 265 -20.12 -8.34 16.54
C VAL A 265 -19.63 -9.47 17.46
N CYS A 266 -18.33 -9.50 17.76
CA CYS A 266 -17.71 -10.50 18.62
C CYS A 266 -18.07 -10.31 20.09
N ASP A 267 -17.97 -11.41 20.85
CA ASP A 267 -18.14 -11.38 22.30
C ASP A 267 -17.01 -10.60 23.01
N ASP A 268 -17.22 -10.31 24.29
CA ASP A 268 -16.32 -9.51 25.10
C ASP A 268 -14.95 -10.16 25.32
N ALA A 269 -14.88 -11.49 25.43
CA ALA A 269 -13.61 -12.19 25.61
C ALA A 269 -12.74 -12.08 24.35
N THR A 270 -13.36 -12.30 23.18
CA THR A 270 -12.73 -12.13 21.87
C THR A 270 -12.27 -10.68 21.69
N TYR A 271 -13.14 -9.72 21.99
CA TYR A 271 -12.81 -8.29 21.90
C TYR A 271 -11.60 -7.93 22.78
N LEU A 272 -11.62 -8.31 24.07
CA LEU A 272 -10.55 -8.00 25.01
C LEU A 272 -9.20 -8.59 24.58
N ARG A 273 -9.21 -9.85 24.14
CA ARG A 273 -8.00 -10.51 23.64
C ARG A 273 -7.46 -9.77 22.41
N ARG A 274 -8.35 -9.47 21.46
CA ARG A 274 -7.98 -8.81 20.20
C ARG A 274 -7.40 -7.42 20.42
N ILE A 275 -8.06 -6.60 21.23
CA ILE A 275 -7.64 -5.22 21.46
C ILE A 275 -6.33 -5.13 22.24
N THR A 276 -6.12 -6.01 23.23
CA THR A 276 -4.87 -6.05 24.01
C THR A 276 -3.69 -6.49 23.14
N LEU A 277 -3.89 -7.46 22.24
CA LEU A 277 -2.86 -7.87 21.27
C LEU A 277 -2.54 -6.76 20.27
N ASP A 278 -3.56 -6.05 19.78
CA ASP A 278 -3.37 -5.02 18.75
C ASP A 278 -2.82 -3.70 19.29
N ILE A 279 -3.13 -3.33 20.53
CA ILE A 279 -2.65 -2.07 21.15
C ILE A 279 -1.34 -2.29 21.91
N SER A 280 -1.22 -3.39 22.66
CA SER A 280 -0.15 -3.57 23.65
C SER A 280 0.77 -4.76 23.34
N GLY A 281 0.54 -5.50 22.25
CA GLY A 281 1.42 -6.59 21.83
C GLY A 281 1.51 -7.75 22.82
N ARG A 282 0.46 -8.00 23.62
CA ARG A 282 0.43 -9.07 24.62
C ARG A 282 -0.96 -9.67 24.80
N LEU A 283 -1.04 -10.83 25.46
CA LEU A 283 -2.32 -11.35 25.94
C LEU A 283 -2.80 -10.54 27.16
N PRO A 284 -4.12 -10.41 27.36
CA PRO A 284 -4.67 -9.95 28.63
C PRO A 284 -4.22 -10.87 29.77
N THR A 285 -3.97 -10.30 30.94
CA THR A 285 -3.76 -11.11 32.15
C THR A 285 -5.06 -11.78 32.58
N GLU A 286 -4.96 -12.79 33.43
CA GLU A 286 -6.15 -13.43 34.03
C GLU A 286 -6.99 -12.41 34.81
N GLU A 287 -6.34 -11.53 35.59
CA GLU A 287 -7.01 -10.50 36.38
C GLU A 287 -7.75 -9.50 35.49
N GLU A 288 -7.09 -8.99 34.43
CA GLU A 288 -7.72 -8.11 33.44
C GLU A 288 -8.93 -8.78 32.79
N SER A 289 -8.79 -10.05 32.41
CA SER A 289 -9.87 -10.82 31.77
C SER A 289 -11.06 -11.00 32.70
N ARG A 290 -10.84 -11.41 33.95
CA ARG A 290 -11.91 -11.57 34.94
C ARG A 290 -12.60 -10.24 35.25
N ALA A 291 -11.83 -9.18 35.45
CA ALA A 291 -12.37 -7.84 35.74
C ALA A 291 -13.22 -7.31 34.58
N PHE A 292 -12.75 -7.44 33.34
CA PHE A 292 -13.46 -6.97 32.16
C PHE A 292 -14.76 -7.75 31.87
N LEU A 293 -14.72 -9.08 32.01
CA LEU A 293 -15.89 -9.94 31.81
C LEU A 293 -16.95 -9.74 32.90
N ALA A 294 -16.54 -9.41 34.13
CA ALA A 294 -17.46 -9.05 35.21
C ALA A 294 -18.00 -7.61 35.12
N ASN A 295 -17.35 -6.73 34.36
CA ASN A 295 -17.77 -5.34 34.21
C ASN A 295 -19.04 -5.23 33.37
N THR A 296 -20.05 -4.55 33.90
CA THR A 296 -21.38 -4.34 33.28
C THR A 296 -21.59 -2.89 32.81
N ALA A 297 -20.59 -2.01 32.95
CA ALA A 297 -20.66 -0.64 32.46
C ALA A 297 -20.83 -0.59 30.94
N ALA A 298 -21.69 0.32 30.46
CA ALA A 298 -22.01 0.45 29.04
C ALA A 298 -20.80 0.88 28.18
N ASP A 299 -19.85 1.57 28.79
CA ASP A 299 -18.63 2.13 28.21
C ASP A 299 -17.37 1.29 28.53
N LYS A 300 -17.51 0.06 29.07
CA LYS A 300 -16.36 -0.77 29.46
C LYS A 300 -15.34 -1.01 28.34
N ARG A 301 -15.79 -1.12 27.09
CA ARG A 301 -14.90 -1.26 25.91
C ARG A 301 -14.08 0.02 25.70
N ASP A 302 -14.66 1.19 25.93
CA ASP A 302 -13.94 2.47 25.83
C ASP A 302 -12.92 2.63 26.97
N GLN A 303 -13.29 2.24 28.19
CA GLN A 303 -12.39 2.26 29.34
C GLN A 303 -11.15 1.39 29.13
N VAL A 304 -11.31 0.17 28.58
CA VAL A 304 -10.14 -0.70 28.31
C VAL A 304 -9.27 -0.14 27.20
N ILE A 305 -9.84 0.48 26.16
CA ILE A 305 -9.06 1.16 25.12
C ILE A 305 -8.20 2.26 25.74
N ASP A 306 -8.78 3.12 26.57
CA ASP A 306 -8.07 4.23 27.20
C ASP A 306 -6.94 3.74 28.12
N ASN A 307 -7.21 2.69 28.90
CA ASN A 307 -6.20 2.06 29.74
C ASN A 307 -5.03 1.51 28.92
N LEU A 308 -5.30 0.77 27.85
CA LEU A 308 -4.26 0.19 26.98
C LEU A 308 -3.45 1.28 26.25
N LEU A 309 -4.09 2.33 25.74
CA LEU A 309 -3.40 3.44 25.07
C LEU A 309 -2.54 4.27 26.03
N SER A 310 -2.88 4.30 27.31
CA SER A 310 -2.07 4.96 28.35
C SER A 310 -0.90 4.10 28.85
N SER A 311 -0.86 2.82 28.47
CA SER A 311 0.06 1.86 29.06
C SER A 311 1.48 1.95 28.49
N PRO A 312 2.53 1.59 29.26
CA PRO A 312 3.89 1.47 28.74
C PRO A 312 4.02 0.46 27.60
N GLU A 313 3.23 -0.62 27.63
CA GLU A 313 3.26 -1.68 26.62
C GLU A 313 2.79 -1.19 25.24
N TYR A 314 1.87 -0.22 25.18
CA TYR A 314 1.55 0.46 23.92
C TYR A 314 2.81 1.11 23.32
N ALA A 315 3.56 1.84 24.15
CA ALA A 315 4.76 2.52 23.72
C ALA A 315 5.85 1.52 23.29
N ASP A 316 6.07 0.44 24.04
CA ASP A 316 7.03 -0.60 23.69
C ASP A 316 6.67 -1.30 22.38
N PHE A 317 5.43 -1.73 22.23
CA PHE A 317 4.97 -2.44 21.04
C PHE A 317 5.07 -1.58 19.78
N PHE A 318 4.56 -0.35 19.82
CA PHE A 318 4.63 0.55 18.66
C PHE A 318 6.05 1.05 18.42
N ALA A 319 6.90 1.23 19.45
CA ALA A 319 8.30 1.59 19.26
C ALA A 319 9.05 0.51 18.49
N ASN A 320 8.88 -0.77 18.87
CA ASN A 320 9.50 -1.89 18.16
C ASN A 320 9.08 -1.96 16.69
N LYS A 321 7.81 -1.65 16.38
CA LYS A 321 7.33 -1.53 15.00
C LYS A 321 7.99 -0.36 14.26
N TRP A 322 7.99 0.83 14.86
CA TRP A 322 8.53 2.03 14.23
C TRP A 322 10.05 1.97 14.04
N THR A 323 10.80 1.51 15.04
CA THR A 323 12.26 1.41 14.95
C THR A 323 12.71 0.40 13.91
N ALA A 324 11.91 -0.63 13.63
CA ALA A 324 12.18 -1.56 12.54
C ALA A 324 12.13 -0.85 11.18
N MET A 325 11.04 -0.12 10.90
CA MET A 325 10.89 0.66 9.65
C MET A 325 11.87 1.84 9.56
N LEU A 326 12.35 2.34 10.70
CA LEU A 326 13.39 3.38 10.77
C LEU A 326 14.81 2.79 10.72
N LYS A 327 14.95 1.51 10.35
CA LYS A 327 16.23 0.83 10.15
C LYS A 327 17.15 0.85 11.38
N ASN A 328 16.57 0.79 12.58
CA ASN A 328 17.34 0.70 13.83
C ASN A 328 17.95 -0.70 13.97
N ARG A 329 19.11 -0.90 13.35
CA ARG A 329 19.82 -2.19 13.30
C ARG A 329 21.19 -2.11 13.94
N ARG A 330 21.75 -3.24 14.37
CA ARG A 330 23.10 -3.34 14.93
C ARG A 330 24.01 -4.08 13.95
N ASP A 331 24.90 -3.33 13.32
CA ASP A 331 25.91 -3.87 12.40
C ASP A 331 27.26 -4.07 13.12
N ASP A 332 27.55 -3.24 14.14
CA ASP A 332 28.76 -3.29 14.95
C ASP A 332 28.47 -3.05 16.45
N ALA A 333 29.39 -3.46 17.33
CA ALA A 333 29.27 -3.25 18.78
C ALA A 333 29.23 -1.76 19.19
N SER A 334 29.75 -0.84 18.38
CA SER A 334 29.62 0.61 18.63
C SER A 334 28.20 1.14 18.47
N ASP A 335 27.30 0.38 17.84
CA ASP A 335 25.93 0.80 17.55
C ASP A 335 24.97 0.69 18.75
N ILE A 336 25.41 0.03 19.83
CA ILE A 336 24.57 -0.21 21.02
C ILE A 336 24.01 1.09 21.56
N THR A 337 24.87 2.08 21.74
CA THR A 337 24.50 3.38 22.33
C THR A 337 23.48 4.09 21.46
N SER A 338 23.71 4.17 20.15
CA SER A 338 22.80 4.85 19.22
C SER A 338 21.44 4.15 19.15
N ASN A 339 21.45 2.82 19.08
CA ASN A 339 20.22 2.06 18.89
C ASN A 339 19.31 2.13 20.12
N PHE A 340 19.90 2.06 21.32
CA PHE A 340 19.16 2.16 22.57
C PHE A 340 18.61 3.57 22.77
N ALA A 341 19.42 4.60 22.54
CA ALA A 341 18.98 5.98 22.67
C ALA A 341 17.86 6.31 21.67
N PHE A 342 17.97 5.82 20.43
CA PHE A 342 16.96 6.02 19.40
C PHE A 342 15.67 5.27 19.71
N TYR A 343 15.75 4.00 20.13
CA TYR A 343 14.58 3.24 20.58
C TYR A 343 13.87 3.94 21.75
N ALA A 344 14.62 4.39 22.76
CA ALA A 344 14.08 5.13 23.89
C ALA A 344 13.37 6.41 23.45
N TRP A 345 13.94 7.19 22.53
CA TRP A 345 13.29 8.39 22.01
C TRP A 345 11.97 8.09 21.27
N VAL A 346 11.92 7.04 20.44
CA VAL A 346 10.67 6.63 19.75
C VAL A 346 9.63 6.21 20.79
N ARG A 347 10.02 5.33 21.70
CA ARG A 347 9.16 4.81 22.78
C ARG A 347 8.61 5.95 23.65
N ASP A 348 9.45 6.83 24.13
CA ASP A 348 9.04 7.92 25.01
C ASP A 348 8.17 8.94 24.26
N SER A 349 8.42 9.17 22.97
CA SER A 349 7.55 9.98 22.11
C SER A 349 6.15 9.37 21.98
N LEU A 350 6.04 8.06 21.81
CA LEU A 350 4.76 7.35 21.73
C LEU A 350 4.03 7.34 23.09
N LEU A 351 4.77 7.11 24.18
CA LEU A 351 4.21 7.13 25.54
C LEU A 351 3.59 8.49 25.87
N ALA A 352 4.35 9.56 25.59
CA ALA A 352 3.92 10.94 25.77
C ALA A 352 2.85 11.41 24.76
N ASN A 353 2.48 10.57 23.79
CA ASN A 353 1.59 10.91 22.67
C ASN A 353 2.05 12.17 21.92
N LYS A 354 3.35 12.25 21.62
CA LYS A 354 3.90 13.32 20.80
C LYS A 354 3.16 13.34 19.44
N PRO A 355 2.68 14.51 18.98
CA PRO A 355 2.07 14.63 17.67
C PRO A 355 2.97 14.05 16.58
N TYR A 356 2.40 13.28 15.66
CA TYR A 356 3.18 12.54 14.67
C TYR A 356 3.98 13.46 13.74
N ASP A 357 3.42 14.59 13.34
CA ASP A 357 4.11 15.63 12.57
C ASP A 357 5.36 16.15 13.30
N GLN A 358 5.29 16.32 14.62
CA GLN A 358 6.42 16.75 15.44
C GLN A 358 7.48 15.65 15.56
N MET A 359 7.06 14.39 15.76
CA MET A 359 8.00 13.26 15.78
C MET A 359 8.76 13.15 14.45
N VAL A 360 8.07 13.31 13.32
CA VAL A 360 8.68 13.30 11.98
C VAL A 360 9.57 14.52 11.76
N ARG A 361 9.12 15.72 12.16
CA ARG A 361 9.93 16.93 12.10
C ARG A 361 11.25 16.79 12.87
N GLU A 362 11.19 16.29 14.10
CA GLU A 362 12.37 16.06 14.94
C GLU A 362 13.34 15.05 14.30
N LEU A 363 12.81 13.98 13.70
CA LEU A 363 13.61 13.01 12.96
C LEU A 363 14.31 13.63 11.75
N LEU A 364 13.55 14.31 10.88
CA LEU A 364 14.06 14.87 9.64
C LEU A 364 15.04 16.03 9.90
N ALA A 365 14.77 16.89 10.87
CA ALA A 365 15.62 18.04 11.17
C ALA A 365 16.67 17.76 12.27
N ALA A 366 16.89 16.49 12.62
CA ALA A 366 17.80 16.11 13.68
C ALA A 366 19.21 16.69 13.45
N THR A 367 19.76 17.30 14.49
CA THR A 367 21.13 17.84 14.57
C THR A 367 21.68 17.66 15.99
N GLY A 368 22.99 17.60 16.14
CA GLY A 368 23.66 17.34 17.40
C GLY A 368 24.31 15.95 17.46
N THR A 369 24.64 15.53 18.67
CA THR A 369 25.17 14.20 18.95
C THR A 369 24.05 13.26 19.39
N VAL A 370 24.27 11.95 19.29
CA VAL A 370 23.26 10.96 19.69
C VAL A 370 22.88 11.04 21.18
N ILE A 371 23.77 11.56 22.02
CA ILE A 371 23.51 11.76 23.46
C ILE A 371 22.57 12.95 23.69
N ALA A 372 22.72 14.03 22.92
CA ALA A 372 21.91 15.23 23.08
C ALA A 372 20.60 15.17 22.28
N ASN A 373 20.60 14.50 21.12
CA ASN A 373 19.47 14.41 20.20
C ASN A 373 19.45 13.02 19.53
N PRO A 374 18.90 11.98 20.19
CA PRO A 374 18.92 10.60 19.69
C PRO A 374 18.42 10.37 18.25
N PRO A 375 17.43 11.11 17.72
CA PRO A 375 17.02 11.05 16.31
C PRO A 375 18.15 11.08 15.27
N VAL A 376 19.31 11.68 15.58
CA VAL A 376 20.46 11.68 14.68
C VAL A 376 20.99 10.27 14.38
N ALA A 377 20.66 9.26 15.18
CA ALA A 377 21.01 7.86 14.94
C ALA A 377 20.51 7.36 13.57
N TRP A 378 19.38 7.87 13.07
CA TRP A 378 18.89 7.51 11.74
C TRP A 378 19.87 7.90 10.63
N TYR A 379 20.53 9.05 10.76
CA TYR A 379 21.53 9.56 9.81
C TYR A 379 22.84 8.77 9.77
N LYS A 380 23.08 7.94 10.79
CA LYS A 380 24.19 6.97 10.80
C LYS A 380 23.92 5.82 9.84
N ARG A 381 22.66 5.39 9.72
CA ARG A 381 22.22 4.29 8.83
C ARG A 381 21.94 4.77 7.42
N VAL A 382 21.18 5.86 7.30
CA VAL A 382 20.72 6.41 6.03
C VAL A 382 21.60 7.60 5.68
N LYS A 383 22.75 7.34 5.05
CA LYS A 383 23.81 8.35 4.88
C LYS A 383 23.60 9.23 3.65
N GLU A 384 23.22 8.61 2.55
CA GLU A 384 23.17 9.26 1.24
C GLU A 384 21.84 10.02 1.06
N PRO A 385 21.85 11.26 0.52
CA PRO A 385 20.64 12.03 0.24
C PRO A 385 19.58 11.26 -0.58
N LYS A 386 20.02 10.35 -1.45
CA LYS A 386 19.16 9.45 -2.23
C LYS A 386 18.43 8.43 -1.36
N GLN A 387 19.15 7.78 -0.45
CA GLN A 387 18.52 6.83 0.48
C GLN A 387 17.56 7.56 1.44
N GLN A 388 17.93 8.77 1.87
CA GLN A 388 17.11 9.58 2.76
C GLN A 388 15.79 9.99 2.09
N LEU A 389 15.83 10.45 0.84
CA LEU A 389 14.60 10.78 0.12
C LEU A 389 13.73 9.55 -0.10
N GLU A 390 14.33 8.40 -0.45
CA GLU A 390 13.60 7.16 -0.76
C GLU A 390 12.89 6.63 0.47
N ASP A 391 13.60 6.57 1.59
CA ASP A 391 13.04 6.16 2.87
C ASP A 391 11.93 7.11 3.31
N VAL A 392 12.12 8.43 3.17
CA VAL A 392 11.12 9.43 3.57
C VAL A 392 9.88 9.39 2.69
N ALA A 393 10.06 9.30 1.37
CA ALA A 393 8.95 9.20 0.42
C ALA A 393 8.13 7.94 0.66
N GLN A 394 8.78 6.79 0.81
CA GLN A 394 8.09 5.52 0.99
C GLN A 394 7.44 5.43 2.39
N LEU A 395 8.19 5.76 3.45
CA LEU A 395 7.70 5.59 4.82
C LEU A 395 6.64 6.62 5.19
N PHE A 396 6.86 7.90 4.88
CA PHE A 396 6.03 9.00 5.37
C PHE A 396 5.04 9.53 4.34
N LEU A 397 5.26 9.29 3.04
CA LEU A 397 4.36 9.76 1.97
C LEU A 397 3.67 8.59 1.25
N GLY A 398 4.10 7.35 1.47
CA GLY A 398 3.59 6.18 0.76
C GLY A 398 3.90 6.21 -0.73
N VAL A 399 4.96 6.91 -1.15
CA VAL A 399 5.36 7.09 -2.56
C VAL A 399 6.69 6.40 -2.82
N ARG A 400 6.76 5.58 -3.87
CA ARG A 400 7.96 4.81 -4.23
C ARG A 400 8.74 5.53 -5.34
N MET A 401 9.83 6.19 -4.96
CA MET A 401 10.58 7.06 -5.87
C MET A 401 11.76 6.37 -6.57
N GLN A 402 12.13 5.14 -6.19
CA GLN A 402 13.36 4.48 -6.64
C GLN A 402 13.47 4.36 -8.17
N CYS A 403 12.36 4.06 -8.86
CA CYS A 403 12.39 3.97 -10.32
C CYS A 403 12.65 5.33 -11.00
N ALA A 404 12.23 6.44 -10.37
CA ALA A 404 12.42 7.80 -10.87
C ALA A 404 13.89 8.24 -10.86
N GLN A 405 14.79 7.51 -10.17
CA GLN A 405 16.21 7.84 -10.10
C GLN A 405 16.90 7.85 -11.47
N CYS A 406 16.53 6.91 -12.34
CA CYS A 406 17.23 6.64 -13.61
C CYS A 406 16.39 6.99 -14.84
N HIS A 407 15.07 6.94 -14.73
CA HIS A 407 14.11 7.27 -15.79
C HIS A 407 12.80 7.75 -15.16
N HIS A 408 11.92 8.38 -15.92
CA HIS A 408 10.56 8.68 -15.46
C HIS A 408 9.85 7.44 -14.91
N HIS A 409 9.09 7.58 -13.82
CA HIS A 409 8.47 6.44 -13.16
C HIS A 409 7.50 5.71 -14.13
N PRO A 410 7.63 4.39 -14.32
CA PRO A 410 6.86 3.67 -15.34
C PRO A 410 5.37 3.61 -15.03
N PHE A 411 5.01 3.69 -13.76
CA PHE A 411 3.63 3.54 -13.32
C PHE A 411 3.02 4.82 -12.76
N GLU A 412 3.79 5.91 -12.63
CA GLU A 412 3.37 7.12 -11.93
C GLU A 412 3.84 8.37 -12.68
N ARG A 413 3.39 9.54 -12.22
CA ARG A 413 3.70 10.84 -12.84
C ARG A 413 5.10 11.38 -12.52
N TRP A 414 5.85 10.72 -11.65
CA TRP A 414 7.10 11.24 -11.11
C TRP A 414 8.22 11.22 -12.16
N SER A 415 8.78 12.39 -12.39
CA SER A 415 9.94 12.59 -13.25
C SER A 415 11.26 12.35 -12.51
N GLN A 416 12.33 12.26 -13.28
CA GLN A 416 13.67 12.25 -12.71
C GLN A 416 14.00 13.59 -12.01
N ASP A 417 13.47 14.71 -12.52
CA ASP A 417 13.62 16.01 -11.87
C ASP A 417 12.92 16.05 -10.51
N ASP A 418 11.75 15.43 -10.37
CA ASP A 418 11.05 15.32 -9.08
C ASP A 418 11.89 14.53 -8.07
N TYR A 419 12.51 13.42 -8.50
CA TYR A 419 13.39 12.61 -7.66
C TYR A 419 14.56 13.43 -7.12
N TYR A 420 15.30 14.12 -8.00
CA TYR A 420 16.47 14.89 -7.59
C TYR A 420 16.09 16.17 -6.83
N SER A 421 14.96 16.80 -7.16
CA SER A 421 14.43 17.94 -6.40
C SER A 421 14.07 17.54 -4.97
N LEU A 422 13.49 16.35 -4.77
CA LEU A 422 13.23 15.84 -3.42
C LEU A 422 14.55 15.47 -2.71
N SER A 423 15.53 14.92 -3.43
CA SER A 423 16.88 14.65 -2.88
C SER A 423 17.56 15.93 -2.37
N ALA A 424 17.31 17.06 -3.03
CA ALA A 424 17.99 18.32 -2.72
C ALA A 424 17.79 18.77 -1.27
N PHE A 425 16.67 18.41 -0.62
CA PHE A 425 16.41 18.68 0.80
C PHE A 425 17.47 18.13 1.75
N PHE A 426 18.16 17.08 1.34
CA PHE A 426 19.11 16.35 2.18
C PHE A 426 20.58 16.69 1.89
N THR A 427 20.84 17.58 0.93
CA THR A 427 22.19 17.88 0.42
C THR A 427 23.03 18.73 1.37
N GLN A 428 22.40 19.39 2.34
CA GLN A 428 23.05 20.23 3.34
C GLN A 428 23.24 19.53 4.70
N VAL A 429 23.13 18.20 4.76
CA VAL A 429 23.44 17.43 5.97
C VAL A 429 24.96 17.26 6.10
N GLY A 430 25.55 17.96 7.07
CA GLY A 430 26.95 17.86 7.46
C GLY A 430 27.18 16.79 8.53
N ARG A 431 28.37 16.16 8.48
CA ARG A 431 28.81 15.13 9.44
C ARG A 431 30.23 15.39 9.89
N LYS A 432 30.51 15.22 11.18
CA LYS A 432 31.85 15.27 11.78
C LYS A 432 31.94 14.21 12.88
N PRO A 433 33.10 13.59 13.13
CA PRO A 433 33.25 12.66 14.25
C PRO A 433 32.83 13.31 15.59
N SER A 434 32.12 12.56 16.43
CA SER A 434 31.78 13.00 17.79
C SER A 434 32.74 12.39 18.84
N ALA A 435 32.56 12.75 20.11
CA ALA A 435 33.29 12.13 21.21
C ALA A 435 32.84 10.69 21.49
N THR A 436 31.66 10.29 21.02
CA THR A 436 31.15 8.92 21.16
C THR A 436 31.69 8.06 20.02
N ARG A 437 32.36 6.95 20.35
CA ARG A 437 32.94 6.04 19.36
C ARG A 437 31.87 5.53 18.40
N GLY A 438 32.14 5.63 17.10
CA GLY A 438 31.23 5.16 16.04
C GLY A 438 30.08 6.12 15.73
N GLU A 439 30.03 7.30 16.35
CA GLU A 439 28.95 8.27 16.19
C GLU A 439 29.44 9.59 15.60
N ASP A 440 28.61 10.18 14.73
CA ASP A 440 28.83 11.48 14.14
C ASP A 440 28.01 12.58 14.84
N LEU A 441 28.57 13.78 14.90
CA LEU A 441 27.83 15.03 15.06
C LEU A 441 27.17 15.38 13.72
N ILE A 442 25.84 15.42 13.71
CA ILE A 442 25.05 15.84 12.56
C ILE A 442 24.75 17.34 12.67
N PHE A 443 24.94 18.10 11.59
CA PHE A 443 24.67 19.55 11.59
C PHE A 443 24.22 20.03 10.22
N HIS A 444 23.52 21.17 10.18
CA HIS A 444 23.23 21.86 8.93
C HIS A 444 24.51 22.52 8.37
N LYS A 445 24.96 22.06 7.19
CA LYS A 445 26.02 22.70 6.41
C LYS A 445 25.42 23.87 5.63
N ARG A 446 25.80 25.10 5.97
CA ARG A 446 25.36 26.30 5.23
C ARG A 446 25.67 26.19 3.74
N GLY A 447 24.69 26.51 2.90
CA GLY A 447 24.82 26.44 1.45
C GLY A 447 23.46 26.42 0.77
N VAL A 448 23.46 26.72 -0.53
CA VAL A 448 22.25 26.55 -1.35
C VAL A 448 22.04 25.05 -1.59
N ALA A 449 20.90 24.54 -1.14
CA ALA A 449 20.52 23.16 -1.36
C ALA A 449 20.24 22.91 -2.85
N VAL A 450 20.98 22.00 -3.47
CA VAL A 450 20.79 21.58 -4.85
C VAL A 450 21.21 20.12 -5.06
N ALA A 451 20.54 19.42 -5.95
CA ALA A 451 20.95 18.10 -6.45
C ALA A 451 21.12 18.14 -7.96
N THR A 452 22.00 17.29 -8.49
CA THR A 452 22.25 17.20 -9.93
C THR A 452 21.47 16.06 -10.56
N ASN A 453 20.66 16.35 -11.58
CA ASN A 453 20.05 15.32 -12.41
C ASN A 453 21.15 14.63 -13.23
N ILE A 454 21.27 13.29 -13.10
CA ILE A 454 22.33 12.50 -13.73
C ILE A 454 22.21 12.39 -15.26
N LYS A 455 21.01 12.56 -15.83
CA LYS A 455 20.75 12.50 -17.26
C LYS A 455 21.01 13.85 -17.91
N THR A 456 20.43 14.92 -17.37
CA THR A 456 20.46 16.26 -17.97
C THR A 456 21.64 17.12 -17.51
N GLY A 457 22.26 16.77 -16.37
CA GLY A 457 23.28 17.61 -15.71
C GLY A 457 22.70 18.86 -15.02
N ALA A 458 21.38 19.04 -15.03
CA ALA A 458 20.72 20.21 -14.45
C ALA A 458 20.89 20.24 -12.92
N SER A 459 21.07 21.45 -12.37
CA SER A 459 21.09 21.70 -10.94
C SER A 459 19.68 22.05 -10.45
N LEU A 460 19.09 21.15 -9.67
CA LEU A 460 17.71 21.22 -9.21
C LEU A 460 17.65 21.66 -7.75
N LYS A 461 16.73 22.57 -7.46
CA LYS A 461 16.44 23.07 -6.11
C LYS A 461 15.45 22.14 -5.39
N PRO A 462 15.31 22.25 -4.05
CA PRO A 462 14.31 21.52 -3.29
C PRO A 462 12.90 21.73 -3.85
N GLY A 463 12.21 20.61 -4.09
CA GLY A 463 10.82 20.56 -4.55
C GLY A 463 10.15 19.29 -4.01
N ALA A 464 8.88 19.38 -3.66
CA ALA A 464 8.18 18.30 -2.96
C ALA A 464 7.12 17.66 -3.86
N LEU A 465 7.52 16.66 -4.65
CA LEU A 465 6.62 15.88 -5.53
C LEU A 465 5.74 16.75 -6.45
N GLY A 466 6.37 17.74 -7.09
CA GLY A 466 5.70 18.69 -7.98
C GLY A 466 5.21 19.99 -7.32
N ASP A 467 5.17 20.05 -5.98
CA ASP A 467 4.82 21.29 -5.28
C ASP A 467 6.01 22.24 -5.16
N ALA A 468 5.75 23.53 -5.41
CA ALA A 468 6.71 24.59 -5.20
C ALA A 468 6.92 24.84 -3.70
N ILE A 469 8.19 24.87 -3.30
CA ILE A 469 8.59 25.16 -1.92
C ILE A 469 9.10 26.60 -1.87
N PRO A 470 8.80 27.38 -0.82
CA PRO A 470 9.34 28.72 -0.66
C PRO A 470 10.87 28.73 -0.81
N ALA A 471 11.43 29.84 -1.31
CA ALA A 471 12.87 29.98 -1.44
C ALA A 471 13.55 29.75 -0.08
N ILE A 472 14.56 28.88 -0.06
CA ILE A 472 15.29 28.48 1.14
C ILE A 472 16.62 29.22 1.15
N ALA A 473 16.85 30.06 2.17
CA ALA A 473 18.10 30.79 2.31
C ALA A 473 19.27 29.84 2.68
N PRO A 474 20.53 30.18 2.36
CA PRO A 474 21.68 29.30 2.64
C PRO A 474 21.92 28.95 4.12
N ASP A 475 21.36 29.72 5.04
CA ASP A 475 21.44 29.52 6.49
C ASP A 475 20.22 28.81 7.08
N GLU A 476 19.16 28.59 6.30
CA GLU A 476 17.99 27.79 6.68
C GLU A 476 18.18 26.31 6.35
N ASP A 477 17.78 25.41 7.26
CA ASP A 477 17.83 23.97 7.02
C ASP A 477 16.67 23.55 6.10
N PRO A 478 16.93 23.03 4.88
CA PRO A 478 15.88 22.62 3.95
C PRO A 478 14.95 21.54 4.54
N ARG A 479 15.47 20.68 5.42
CA ARG A 479 14.70 19.57 6.01
C ARG A 479 13.54 20.06 6.87
N LEU A 480 13.66 21.25 7.47
CA LEU A 480 12.55 21.89 8.19
C LEU A 480 11.43 22.30 7.24
N LYS A 481 11.76 22.80 6.03
CA LYS A 481 10.76 23.17 5.02
C LYS A 481 10.06 21.94 4.45
N LEU A 482 10.77 20.83 4.30
CA LEU A 482 10.17 19.54 3.95
C LEU A 482 9.18 19.10 5.04
N ALA A 483 9.58 19.14 6.31
CA ALA A 483 8.69 18.80 7.42
C ALA A 483 7.46 19.72 7.49
N ASP A 484 7.63 21.03 7.27
CA ASP A 484 6.51 21.99 7.18
C ASP A 484 5.52 21.58 6.08
N TRP A 485 6.01 21.28 4.87
CA TRP A 485 5.18 20.82 3.75
C TRP A 485 4.47 19.49 4.04
N MET A 486 5.16 18.54 4.69
CA MET A 486 4.57 17.25 5.07
C MET A 486 3.42 17.44 6.06
N SER A 487 3.61 18.28 7.09
CA SER A 487 2.62 18.56 8.13
C SER A 487 1.46 19.45 7.66
N SER A 488 1.50 19.97 6.44
CA SER A 488 0.44 20.81 5.90
C SER A 488 -0.89 20.04 5.82
N PRO A 489 -2.03 20.60 6.28
CA PRO A 489 -3.35 20.00 6.11
C PRO A 489 -3.75 19.80 4.64
N GLN A 490 -3.08 20.47 3.69
CA GLN A 490 -3.30 20.32 2.25
C GLN A 490 -2.42 19.23 1.62
N ASN A 491 -1.49 18.63 2.38
CA ASN A 491 -0.61 17.59 1.87
C ASN A 491 -1.44 16.32 1.54
N PRO A 492 -1.40 15.79 0.31
CA PRO A 492 -2.24 14.67 -0.10
C PRO A 492 -1.66 13.28 0.26
N PHE A 493 -0.50 13.24 0.93
CA PHE A 493 0.28 12.02 1.16
C PHE A 493 0.50 11.73 2.65
N PHE A 494 0.93 12.72 3.43
CA PHE A 494 1.47 12.49 4.77
C PHE A 494 0.45 11.87 5.75
N ALA A 495 -0.73 12.46 5.88
CA ALA A 495 -1.80 11.91 6.71
C ALA A 495 -2.29 10.56 6.16
N LYS A 496 -2.47 10.48 4.83
CA LYS A 496 -2.94 9.28 4.12
C LYS A 496 -2.05 8.07 4.36
N ALA A 497 -0.74 8.22 4.24
CA ALA A 497 0.23 7.16 4.41
C ALA A 497 0.17 6.56 5.82
N LEU A 498 0.11 7.41 6.85
CA LEU A 498 -0.01 6.91 8.21
C LEU A 498 -1.35 6.25 8.47
N VAL A 499 -2.46 6.92 8.12
CA VAL A 499 -3.80 6.41 8.35
C VAL A 499 -3.99 5.05 7.69
N ASN A 500 -3.54 4.88 6.45
CA ASN A 500 -3.63 3.62 5.74
C ASN A 500 -2.78 2.52 6.40
N ARG A 501 -1.58 2.85 6.88
CA ARG A 501 -0.72 1.92 7.63
C ARG A 501 -1.35 1.49 8.96
N TYR A 502 -1.93 2.42 9.71
CA TYR A 502 -2.60 2.11 10.97
C TYR A 502 -3.88 1.31 10.73
N TRP A 503 -4.64 1.62 9.66
CA TRP A 503 -5.75 0.80 9.23
C TRP A 503 -5.33 -0.66 8.95
N LYS A 504 -4.26 -0.86 8.17
CA LYS A 504 -3.67 -2.19 7.93
C LYS A 504 -3.27 -2.87 9.23
N HIS A 505 -2.73 -2.13 10.19
CA HIS A 505 -2.39 -2.67 11.51
C HIS A 505 -3.62 -3.18 12.28
N PHE A 506 -4.84 -2.68 12.09
CA PHE A 506 -6.02 -3.20 12.79
C PHE A 506 -6.86 -4.17 11.96
N PHE A 507 -6.83 -4.04 10.63
CA PHE A 507 -7.64 -4.83 9.70
C PHE A 507 -6.86 -5.81 8.84
N ARG A 508 -5.56 -6.01 9.11
CA ARG A 508 -4.62 -6.88 8.37
C ARG A 508 -4.31 -6.44 6.93
N ARG A 509 -5.21 -5.69 6.29
CA ARG A 509 -5.08 -5.14 4.94
C ARG A 509 -5.34 -3.65 4.96
N GLY A 510 -4.51 -2.86 4.27
CA GLY A 510 -4.73 -1.43 4.09
C GLY A 510 -5.98 -1.15 3.25
N LEU A 511 -6.47 0.09 3.26
CA LEU A 511 -7.45 0.58 2.28
C LEU A 511 -6.80 0.67 0.90
N ILE A 512 -5.56 1.13 0.86
CA ILE A 512 -4.62 0.96 -0.25
C ILE A 512 -3.66 -0.17 0.14
N GLU A 513 -3.46 -1.14 -0.75
CA GLU A 513 -2.56 -2.27 -0.52
C GLU A 513 -1.65 -2.48 -1.74
N PRO A 514 -0.32 -2.58 -1.57
CA PRO A 514 0.44 -2.40 -0.32
C PRO A 514 0.26 -1.02 0.32
N GLU A 515 0.49 -0.92 1.62
CA GLU A 515 0.19 0.26 2.43
C GLU A 515 1.01 1.51 2.08
N ASP A 516 2.17 1.29 1.44
CA ASP A 516 3.16 2.28 1.01
C ASP A 516 3.24 2.41 -0.53
N ASP A 517 2.17 2.04 -1.25
CA ASP A 517 2.04 2.16 -2.71
C ASP A 517 0.86 3.09 -3.07
N ILE A 518 0.91 4.33 -2.57
CA ILE A 518 -0.09 5.38 -2.81
C ILE A 518 0.15 6.01 -4.17
N ARG A 519 -0.73 5.70 -5.11
CA ARG A 519 -0.69 6.22 -6.49
C ARG A 519 -2.06 6.18 -7.12
N ASP A 520 -2.27 7.01 -8.14
CA ASP A 520 -3.56 7.08 -8.84
C ASP A 520 -4.00 5.72 -9.42
N SER A 521 -3.03 4.87 -9.80
CA SER A 521 -3.22 3.50 -10.29
C SER A 521 -3.57 2.46 -9.22
N ASN A 522 -3.49 2.81 -7.94
CA ASN A 522 -3.79 1.91 -6.82
C ASN A 522 -4.78 2.60 -5.86
N PRO A 523 -6.05 2.75 -6.27
CA PRO A 523 -7.03 3.47 -5.46
C PRO A 523 -7.39 2.70 -4.18
N PRO A 524 -7.83 3.41 -3.13
CA PRO A 524 -8.35 2.77 -1.93
C PRO A 524 -9.63 1.97 -2.19
N THR A 525 -9.81 0.86 -1.48
CA THR A 525 -11.03 0.03 -1.53
C THR A 525 -12.27 0.76 -1.02
N ASN A 526 -12.09 1.73 -0.13
CA ASN A 526 -13.12 2.67 0.35
C ASN A 526 -12.52 4.09 0.43
N PRO A 527 -12.60 4.88 -0.67
CA PRO A 527 -12.03 6.23 -0.73
C PRO A 527 -12.63 7.20 0.30
N GLU A 528 -13.93 7.11 0.54
CA GLU A 528 -14.65 7.96 1.48
C GLU A 528 -14.17 7.72 2.92
N LEU A 529 -13.97 6.46 3.30
CA LEU A 529 -13.41 6.07 4.60
C LEU A 529 -11.98 6.57 4.79
N LEU A 530 -11.12 6.39 3.78
CA LEU A 530 -9.74 6.87 3.84
C LEU A 530 -9.71 8.40 4.04
N ALA A 531 -10.51 9.13 3.26
CA ALA A 531 -10.62 10.59 3.37
C ALA A 531 -11.16 11.04 4.74
N ALA A 532 -12.13 10.32 5.32
CA ALA A 532 -12.67 10.64 6.64
C ALA A 532 -11.65 10.40 7.76
N LEU A 533 -10.87 9.31 7.68
CA LEU A 533 -9.79 9.03 8.62
C LEU A 533 -8.64 10.05 8.49
N GLU A 534 -8.26 10.44 7.26
CA GLU A 534 -7.29 11.52 7.01
C GLU A 534 -7.74 12.82 7.67
N LYS A 535 -9.00 13.20 7.45
CA LYS A 535 -9.59 14.39 8.06
C LYS A 535 -9.55 14.33 9.59
N HIS A 536 -9.99 13.23 10.19
CA HIS A 536 -9.93 13.03 11.65
C HIS A 536 -8.50 13.16 12.18
N PHE A 537 -7.53 12.59 11.48
CA PHE A 537 -6.13 12.63 11.89
C PHE A 537 -5.53 14.05 11.82
N ILE A 538 -5.90 14.82 10.80
CA ILE A 538 -5.49 16.24 10.67
C ILE A 538 -6.18 17.11 11.74
N GLU A 539 -7.49 16.95 11.93
CA GLU A 539 -8.28 17.74 12.90
C GLU A 539 -7.89 17.45 14.36
N SER A 540 -7.41 16.25 14.65
CA SER A 540 -6.84 15.89 15.94
C SER A 540 -5.39 16.34 16.14
N HIS A 541 -4.84 17.13 15.21
CA HIS A 541 -3.45 17.59 15.23
C HIS A 541 -2.44 16.42 15.25
N PHE A 542 -2.65 15.44 14.36
CA PHE A 542 -1.77 14.30 14.18
C PHE A 542 -1.62 13.41 15.44
N ASP A 543 -2.69 13.29 16.24
CA ASP A 543 -2.74 12.46 17.44
C ASP A 543 -2.89 10.96 17.10
N LEU A 544 -1.84 10.19 17.41
CA LEU A 544 -1.79 8.75 17.14
C LEU A 544 -2.80 7.95 17.99
N LYS A 545 -2.95 8.29 19.27
CA LYS A 545 -3.87 7.58 20.18
C LYS A 545 -5.32 7.87 19.81
N SER A 546 -5.64 9.09 19.37
CA SER A 546 -6.94 9.46 18.84
C SER A 546 -7.31 8.66 17.58
N LEU A 547 -6.36 8.50 16.65
CA LEU A 547 -6.56 7.67 15.45
C LEU A 547 -6.77 6.19 15.80
N VAL A 548 -5.95 5.63 16.71
CA VAL A 548 -6.15 4.24 17.16
C VAL A 548 -7.53 4.09 17.80
N LYS A 549 -7.91 5.00 18.70
CA LYS A 549 -9.18 4.97 19.43
C LYS A 549 -10.38 4.95 18.47
N VAL A 550 -10.44 5.88 17.51
CA VAL A 550 -11.61 5.93 16.59
C VAL A 550 -11.74 4.67 15.73
N ILE A 551 -10.62 4.05 15.35
CA ILE A 551 -10.62 2.79 14.59
C ILE A 551 -11.16 1.65 15.44
N VAL A 552 -10.60 1.43 16.63
CA VAL A 552 -10.91 0.25 17.46
C VAL A 552 -12.22 0.35 18.24
N GLN A 553 -12.75 1.57 18.38
CA GLN A 553 -14.10 1.81 18.91
C GLN A 553 -15.20 1.43 17.93
N SER A 554 -14.91 1.33 16.63
CA SER A 554 -15.89 1.00 15.59
C SER A 554 -16.44 -0.42 15.76
N ASN A 555 -17.72 -0.62 15.45
CA ASN A 555 -18.29 -1.95 15.34
C ASN A 555 -17.71 -2.75 14.15
N ALA A 556 -17.21 -2.07 13.11
CA ALA A 556 -16.45 -2.67 12.01
C ALA A 556 -15.19 -3.41 12.52
N TYR A 557 -14.44 -2.82 13.45
CA TYR A 557 -13.31 -3.50 14.09
C TYR A 557 -13.77 -4.66 15.00
N GLN A 558 -14.96 -4.55 15.58
CA GLN A 558 -15.52 -5.54 16.51
C GLN A 558 -16.27 -6.69 15.82
N LEU A 559 -16.29 -6.77 14.49
CA LEU A 559 -16.91 -7.90 13.79
C LEU A 559 -16.19 -9.21 14.14
N SER A 560 -16.93 -10.31 14.15
CA SER A 560 -16.39 -11.65 14.37
C SER A 560 -15.50 -12.09 13.20
N ALA A 561 -14.46 -12.87 13.46
CA ALA A 561 -13.69 -13.52 12.40
C ALA A 561 -14.42 -14.69 11.73
N THR A 562 -15.41 -15.27 12.41
CA THR A 562 -16.23 -16.34 11.86
C THR A 562 -17.05 -15.78 10.70
N PRO A 563 -16.83 -16.25 9.47
CA PRO A 563 -17.58 -15.77 8.31
C PRO A 563 -19.02 -16.28 8.34
N ASN A 564 -19.91 -15.53 7.71
CA ASN A 564 -21.21 -16.02 7.27
C ASN A 564 -21.07 -16.61 5.84
N GLU A 565 -22.18 -17.11 5.28
CA GLU A 565 -22.18 -17.73 3.95
C GLU A 565 -21.85 -16.77 2.79
N HIS A 566 -21.97 -15.46 3.02
CA HIS A 566 -21.79 -14.42 2.01
C HIS A 566 -20.40 -13.76 2.04
N ASN A 567 -19.68 -13.84 3.16
CA ASN A 567 -18.47 -13.05 3.37
C ASN A 567 -17.18 -13.88 3.58
N ILE A 568 -17.25 -15.20 3.42
CA ILE A 568 -16.09 -16.09 3.54
C ILE A 568 -14.95 -15.72 2.58
N ALA A 569 -15.31 -15.32 1.36
CA ALA A 569 -14.38 -14.92 0.30
C ALA A 569 -14.03 -13.43 0.33
N ASP A 570 -14.65 -12.63 1.20
CA ASP A 570 -14.30 -11.22 1.32
C ASP A 570 -12.93 -11.07 1.99
N VAL A 571 -12.04 -10.38 1.28
CA VAL A 571 -10.67 -10.10 1.71
C VAL A 571 -10.32 -8.61 1.65
N GLN A 572 -11.27 -7.74 1.28
CA GLN A 572 -10.98 -6.33 1.02
C GLN A 572 -12.04 -5.32 1.49
N ASN A 573 -13.24 -5.79 1.87
CA ASN A 573 -14.36 -4.90 2.21
C ASN A 573 -14.63 -4.79 3.72
N TYR A 574 -13.86 -5.49 4.55
CA TYR A 574 -13.95 -5.45 6.02
C TYR A 574 -15.31 -5.90 6.56
N SER A 575 -15.95 -6.86 5.87
CA SER A 575 -17.22 -7.46 6.30
C SER A 575 -17.10 -8.39 7.52
N ARG A 576 -15.88 -8.66 7.97
CA ARG A 576 -15.53 -9.46 9.14
C ARG A 576 -14.12 -9.12 9.60
N TYR A 577 -13.74 -9.55 10.80
CA TYR A 577 -12.34 -9.49 11.18
C TYR A 577 -11.53 -10.55 10.43
N TYR A 578 -10.34 -10.21 9.96
CA TYR A 578 -9.47 -11.14 9.24
C TYR A 578 -8.41 -11.69 10.19
N PRO A 579 -8.45 -12.99 10.57
CA PRO A 579 -7.45 -13.55 11.46
C PRO A 579 -6.04 -13.35 10.94
N ARG A 580 -5.14 -13.00 11.85
CA ARG A 580 -3.72 -12.77 11.57
C ARG A 580 -2.86 -13.47 12.60
N ARG A 581 -1.74 -14.01 12.15
CA ARG A 581 -0.81 -14.66 13.06
C ARG A 581 -0.17 -13.63 13.99
N LEU A 582 0.09 -14.01 15.23
CA LEU A 582 0.89 -13.19 16.13
C LEU A 582 2.29 -12.97 15.56
N GLN A 583 2.83 -11.77 15.79
CA GLN A 583 4.22 -11.44 15.43
C GLN A 583 5.20 -12.24 16.28
N ALA A 584 6.45 -12.42 15.82
CA ALA A 584 7.44 -13.26 16.49
C ALA A 584 7.65 -12.86 17.96
N GLU A 585 7.75 -11.56 18.22
CA GLU A 585 7.92 -10.98 19.54
C GLU A 585 6.70 -11.27 20.44
N VAL A 586 5.50 -10.93 19.94
CA VAL A 586 4.23 -11.15 20.65
C VAL A 586 4.00 -12.63 20.94
N MET A 587 4.36 -13.52 20.00
CA MET A 587 4.18 -14.97 20.17
C MET A 587 5.17 -15.54 21.18
N LEU A 588 6.42 -15.09 21.19
CA LEU A 588 7.40 -15.50 22.18
C LEU A 588 6.98 -15.06 23.58
N ASP A 589 6.57 -13.81 23.73
CA ASP A 589 6.07 -13.25 24.99
C ASP A 589 4.79 -13.97 25.45
N ALA A 590 3.87 -14.30 24.54
CA ALA A 590 2.67 -15.07 24.87
C ALA A 590 2.99 -16.51 25.32
N ILE A 591 4.00 -17.15 24.74
CA ILE A 591 4.46 -18.48 25.18
C ILE A 591 5.09 -18.38 26.56
N ASP A 592 5.90 -17.35 26.83
CA ASP A 592 6.46 -17.10 28.16
C ASP A 592 5.36 -16.88 29.19
N ASP A 593 4.37 -16.04 28.87
CA ASP A 593 3.21 -15.81 29.71
C ASP A 593 2.41 -17.09 29.97
N LEU A 594 2.20 -17.94 28.94
CA LEU A 594 1.42 -19.18 29.04
C LEU A 594 2.17 -20.28 29.82
N THR A 595 3.49 -20.36 29.67
CA THR A 595 4.32 -21.35 30.36
C THR A 595 4.76 -20.89 31.74
N GLY A 596 4.65 -19.59 32.05
CA GLY A 596 5.25 -18.99 33.24
C GLY A 596 6.78 -18.99 33.21
N ALA A 597 7.37 -19.18 32.03
CA ALA A 597 8.80 -19.10 31.80
C ALA A 597 9.22 -17.64 31.50
N LYS A 598 10.52 -17.43 31.31
CA LYS A 598 11.08 -16.15 30.85
C LYS A 598 12.12 -16.40 29.78
N THR A 599 12.16 -15.54 28.78
CA THR A 599 13.29 -15.44 27.84
C THR A 599 14.23 -14.35 28.32
N ASP A 600 15.50 -14.69 28.50
CA ASP A 600 16.54 -13.70 28.77
C ASP A 600 17.20 -13.27 27.46
N PHE A 601 17.46 -11.97 27.36
CA PHE A 601 18.12 -11.37 26.22
C PHE A 601 19.47 -10.77 26.65
N PRO A 602 20.57 -11.08 25.94
CA PRO A 602 21.90 -10.59 26.31
C PRO A 602 21.97 -9.07 26.44
N ASN A 603 22.61 -8.58 27.50
CA ASN A 603 22.79 -7.15 27.78
C ASN A 603 21.49 -6.37 28.02
N LEU A 604 20.38 -7.05 28.36
CA LEU A 604 19.15 -6.43 28.81
C LEU A 604 18.82 -6.86 30.24
N PRO A 605 18.09 -6.04 31.01
CA PRO A 605 17.59 -6.44 32.32
C PRO A 605 16.74 -7.72 32.24
N ALA A 606 16.84 -8.58 33.25
CA ALA A 606 16.04 -9.79 33.35
C ALA A 606 14.54 -9.45 33.32
N GLY A 607 13.77 -10.20 32.53
CA GLY A 607 12.33 -9.95 32.33
C GLY A 607 12.00 -8.89 31.27
N THR A 608 12.97 -8.38 30.52
CA THR A 608 12.68 -7.57 29.33
C THR A 608 11.91 -8.40 28.31
N ARG A 609 10.76 -7.89 27.86
CA ARG A 609 9.89 -8.58 26.91
C ARG A 609 10.44 -8.49 25.48
N ALA A 610 10.12 -9.45 24.64
CA ALA A 610 10.52 -9.47 23.24
C ALA A 610 9.96 -8.27 22.44
N ILE A 611 8.75 -7.80 22.79
CA ILE A 611 8.18 -6.58 22.18
C ILE A 611 8.98 -5.31 22.50
N ALA A 612 9.87 -5.33 23.51
CA ALA A 612 10.65 -4.17 23.93
C ALA A 612 12.11 -4.19 23.40
N LEU A 613 12.42 -5.11 22.48
CA LEU A 613 13.79 -5.26 21.96
C LEU A 613 14.19 -4.09 21.04
N PRO A 614 15.33 -3.42 21.31
CA PRO A 614 15.67 -2.16 20.65
C PRO A 614 16.22 -2.29 19.22
N ASP A 615 16.82 -3.42 18.86
CA ASP A 615 17.43 -3.64 17.54
C ASP A 615 17.34 -5.11 17.08
N ASN A 616 17.85 -5.40 15.88
CA ASN A 616 17.79 -6.73 15.26
C ASN A 616 18.79 -7.75 15.85
N SER A 617 19.77 -7.36 16.66
CA SER A 617 20.83 -8.28 17.12
C SER A 617 20.32 -9.49 17.90
N TYR A 618 19.15 -9.36 18.52
CA TYR A 618 18.47 -10.41 19.27
C TYR A 618 17.91 -11.54 18.39
N ASN A 619 17.79 -11.34 17.07
CA ASN A 619 17.44 -12.41 16.13
C ASN A 619 18.51 -13.52 16.11
N ASN A 620 19.77 -13.16 16.32
CA ASN A 620 20.87 -14.13 16.43
C ASN A 620 20.91 -14.81 17.80
N ALA A 621 20.46 -14.12 18.85
CA ALA A 621 20.40 -14.66 20.21
C ALA A 621 19.18 -15.58 20.45
N SER A 622 18.11 -15.43 19.66
CA SER A 622 16.88 -16.21 19.78
C SER A 622 16.53 -16.92 18.47
N PRO A 623 16.75 -18.25 18.37
CA PRO A 623 16.31 -19.05 17.23
C PRO A 623 14.83 -18.88 16.92
N PHE A 624 13.99 -18.70 17.95
CA PHE A 624 12.56 -18.46 17.82
C PHE A 624 12.28 -17.18 17.02
N LEU A 625 12.85 -16.03 17.42
CA LEU A 625 12.59 -14.75 16.75
C LEU A 625 12.94 -14.80 15.26
N ARG A 626 14.06 -15.47 14.91
CA ARG A 626 14.47 -15.67 13.52
C ARG A 626 13.51 -16.57 12.75
N VAL A 627 13.13 -17.73 13.30
CA VAL A 627 12.22 -18.69 12.62
C VAL A 627 10.82 -18.09 12.41
N PHE A 628 10.36 -17.26 13.34
CA PHE A 628 9.05 -16.61 13.27
C PHE A 628 9.04 -15.30 12.48
N GLY A 629 10.18 -14.89 11.91
CA GLY A 629 10.26 -13.80 10.95
C GLY A 629 10.25 -12.40 11.58
N ARG A 630 10.93 -12.23 12.72
CA ARG A 630 11.28 -10.90 13.23
C ARG A 630 12.16 -10.17 12.20
N PRO A 631 11.93 -8.87 11.92
CA PRO A 631 12.65 -8.17 10.85
C PRO A 631 14.13 -7.96 11.19
N GLU A 632 14.96 -7.79 10.16
CA GLU A 632 16.39 -7.44 10.30
C GLU A 632 16.61 -5.92 10.29
N ASN A 633 15.54 -5.15 10.03
CA ASN A 633 15.52 -3.69 10.01
C ASN A 633 16.42 -3.13 8.89
N GLU A 634 16.37 -3.75 7.70
CA GLU A 634 17.16 -3.37 6.54
C GLU A 634 16.45 -2.37 5.61
N SER A 635 15.13 -2.38 5.64
CA SER A 635 14.20 -1.68 4.77
C SER A 635 13.14 -0.92 5.58
N VAL A 636 12.55 0.10 4.95
CA VAL A 636 11.39 0.80 5.51
C VAL A 636 10.08 0.01 5.32
N CYS A 637 10.12 -1.10 4.59
CA CYS A 637 8.95 -1.91 4.26
C CYS A 637 8.49 -2.75 5.46
N GLU A 638 7.20 -2.66 5.81
CA GLU A 638 6.62 -3.54 6.85
C GLU A 638 6.60 -5.01 6.39
N CYS A 639 6.78 -5.27 5.08
CA CYS A 639 6.88 -6.59 4.48
C CYS A 639 8.08 -7.43 4.92
N GLU A 640 9.09 -6.87 5.60
CA GLU A 640 10.13 -7.68 6.27
C GLU A 640 9.53 -8.60 7.34
N ARG A 641 8.41 -8.20 7.96
CA ARG A 641 7.70 -9.04 8.92
C ARG A 641 6.94 -10.14 8.19
N ILE A 642 7.43 -11.38 8.30
CA ILE A 642 6.82 -12.53 7.65
C ILE A 642 5.67 -13.07 8.51
N GLN A 643 4.45 -12.95 8.02
CA GLN A 643 3.26 -13.52 8.67
C GLN A 643 2.71 -14.78 7.99
N SER A 644 3.31 -15.21 6.87
CA SER A 644 2.96 -16.48 6.24
C SER A 644 3.37 -17.66 7.11
N SER A 645 2.54 -18.70 7.13
CA SER A 645 2.84 -19.95 7.82
C SER A 645 3.90 -20.74 7.07
N SER A 646 4.84 -21.37 7.79
CA SER A 646 5.85 -22.27 7.22
C SER A 646 5.91 -23.57 8.00
N LEU A 647 6.34 -24.65 7.32
CA LEU A 647 6.57 -25.94 7.96
C LEU A 647 7.60 -25.83 9.10
N ALA A 648 8.63 -25.01 8.92
CA ALA A 648 9.67 -24.78 9.92
C ALA A 648 9.09 -24.20 11.23
N GLN A 649 8.14 -23.26 11.15
CA GLN A 649 7.50 -22.69 12.33
C GLN A 649 6.65 -23.71 13.08
N SER A 650 5.87 -24.52 12.36
CA SER A 650 5.08 -25.60 12.98
C SER A 650 5.98 -26.63 13.66
N LEU A 651 7.06 -27.07 13.00
CA LEU A 651 8.01 -28.02 13.57
C LEU A 651 8.75 -27.44 14.79
N HIS A 652 9.02 -26.12 14.80
CA HIS A 652 9.65 -25.44 15.93
C HIS A 652 8.75 -25.51 17.17
N LEU A 653 7.47 -25.16 17.06
CA LEU A 653 6.52 -25.23 18.19
C LEU A 653 6.33 -26.66 18.72
N MET A 654 6.38 -27.65 17.83
CA MET A 654 6.18 -29.03 18.23
C MET A 654 7.40 -29.64 18.94
N ASN A 655 8.62 -29.31 18.48
CA ASN A 655 9.80 -30.14 18.79
C ASN A 655 11.00 -29.39 19.36
N ALA A 656 11.05 -28.06 19.27
CA ALA A 656 12.27 -27.32 19.58
C ALA A 656 12.61 -27.35 21.09
N ALA A 657 13.92 -27.39 21.37
CA ALA A 657 14.44 -27.55 22.73
C ALA A 657 14.12 -26.35 23.63
N ASP A 658 14.05 -25.14 23.07
CA ASP A 658 13.64 -23.92 23.75
C ASP A 658 12.18 -24.00 24.21
N ILE A 659 11.27 -24.52 23.38
CA ILE A 659 9.86 -24.74 23.77
C ILE A 659 9.75 -25.80 24.87
N LYS A 660 10.44 -26.94 24.71
CA LYS A 660 10.46 -28.00 25.74
C LYS A 660 11.03 -27.49 27.07
N GLY A 661 12.09 -26.67 27.02
CA GLY A 661 12.68 -26.04 28.19
C GLY A 661 11.71 -25.10 28.91
N LYS A 662 10.93 -24.29 28.17
CA LYS A 662 9.90 -23.41 28.74
C LYS A 662 8.80 -24.19 29.46
N LEU A 663 8.32 -25.28 28.86
CA LEU A 663 7.33 -26.17 29.47
C LEU A 663 7.87 -26.83 30.75
N ALA A 664 9.14 -27.24 30.75
CA ALA A 664 9.80 -27.91 31.87
C ALA A 664 10.39 -26.96 32.93
N THR A 665 10.15 -25.65 32.85
CA THR A 665 10.71 -24.67 33.78
C THR A 665 10.22 -24.92 35.20
N GLY A 666 11.16 -25.08 36.16
CA GLY A 666 10.84 -25.18 37.58
C GLY A 666 10.18 -23.89 38.06
N SER A 667 9.11 -23.98 38.85
CA SER A 667 8.19 -22.87 39.20
C SER A 667 7.41 -22.26 38.03
N GLY A 668 7.53 -22.81 36.81
CA GLY A 668 6.67 -22.49 35.67
C GLY A 668 5.22 -22.92 35.90
N ARG A 669 4.31 -22.56 35.00
CA ARG A 669 2.87 -22.80 35.17
C ARG A 669 2.53 -24.28 35.28
N ALA A 670 3.15 -25.16 34.49
CA ALA A 670 2.93 -26.60 34.60
C ALA A 670 3.27 -27.13 36.00
N ASP A 671 4.42 -26.72 36.54
CA ASP A 671 4.89 -27.10 37.88
C ASP A 671 3.99 -26.53 39.00
N ARG A 672 3.53 -25.28 38.86
CA ARG A 672 2.61 -24.67 39.83
C ARG A 672 1.24 -25.33 39.84
N LEU A 673 0.69 -25.63 38.66
CA LEU A 673 -0.64 -26.26 38.55
C LEU A 673 -0.62 -27.73 38.99
N SER A 674 0.47 -28.45 38.75
CA SER A 674 0.61 -29.84 39.21
C SER A 674 0.67 -29.95 40.74
N LYS A 675 1.21 -28.92 41.41
CA LYS A 675 1.32 -28.83 42.88
C LYS A 675 0.15 -28.11 43.56
N SER A 676 -0.81 -27.58 42.79
CA SER A 676 -1.94 -26.83 43.33
C SER A 676 -3.01 -27.76 43.88
N ASP A 677 -3.53 -27.42 45.07
CA ASP A 677 -4.64 -28.13 45.72
C ASP A 677 -6.03 -27.80 45.12
N LYS A 678 -6.10 -26.90 44.13
CA LYS A 678 -7.35 -26.55 43.45
C LYS A 678 -7.91 -27.77 42.69
N PRO A 679 -9.25 -27.90 42.57
CA PRO A 679 -9.86 -28.91 41.72
C PRO A 679 -9.29 -28.89 40.28
N PRO A 680 -9.18 -30.05 39.59
CA PRO A 680 -8.74 -30.10 38.19
C PRO A 680 -9.45 -29.07 37.30
N GLU A 681 -10.76 -28.91 37.46
CA GLU A 681 -11.57 -28.00 36.69
C GLU A 681 -11.12 -26.54 36.84
N GLU A 682 -10.81 -26.09 38.05
CA GLU A 682 -10.35 -24.72 38.30
C GLU A 682 -8.96 -24.48 37.71
N ARG A 683 -8.07 -25.48 37.78
CA ARG A 683 -6.74 -25.41 37.17
C ARG A 683 -6.81 -25.32 35.64
N ILE A 684 -7.74 -26.04 35.02
CA ILE A 684 -7.99 -25.93 33.57
C ILE A 684 -8.60 -24.57 33.22
N ARG A 685 -9.55 -24.05 34.01
CA ARG A 685 -10.10 -22.71 33.79
C ARG A 685 -9.02 -21.63 33.85
N GLU A 686 -8.10 -21.72 34.80
CA GLU A 686 -6.93 -20.83 34.89
C GLU A 686 -6.10 -20.86 33.59
N LEU A 687 -5.82 -22.05 33.05
CA LEU A 687 -5.09 -22.19 31.77
C LEU A 687 -5.80 -21.53 30.59
N TYR A 688 -7.11 -21.75 30.45
CA TYR A 688 -7.89 -21.19 29.36
C TYR A 688 -8.01 -19.67 29.47
N MET A 689 -8.14 -19.13 30.67
CA MET A 689 -8.14 -17.69 30.90
C MET A 689 -6.81 -17.05 30.48
N VAL A 690 -5.67 -17.69 30.74
CA VAL A 690 -4.38 -17.13 30.30
C VAL A 690 -4.12 -17.35 28.81
N ALA A 691 -4.50 -18.48 28.23
CA ALA A 691 -4.25 -18.79 26.82
C ALA A 691 -5.19 -17.99 25.88
N PHE A 692 -6.46 -17.85 26.26
CA PHE A 692 -7.54 -17.42 25.37
C PHE A 692 -8.40 -16.30 25.94
N SER A 693 -8.19 -15.88 27.20
CA SER A 693 -9.00 -14.84 27.86
C SER A 693 -10.49 -15.18 27.98
N ARG A 694 -10.83 -16.49 27.95
CA ARG A 694 -12.19 -17.01 28.10
C ARG A 694 -12.22 -18.28 28.93
N GLU A 695 -13.41 -18.64 29.41
CA GLU A 695 -13.66 -19.95 30.01
C GLU A 695 -13.58 -21.08 28.95
N PRO A 696 -13.16 -22.29 29.34
CA PRO A 696 -13.22 -23.46 28.47
C PRO A 696 -14.68 -23.81 28.17
N LYS A 697 -14.94 -24.27 26.96
CA LYS A 697 -16.22 -24.91 26.61
C LYS A 697 -16.38 -26.19 27.41
N ALA A 698 -17.62 -26.66 27.59
CA ALA A 698 -17.90 -27.87 28.36
C ALA A 698 -17.14 -29.11 27.84
N GLU A 699 -17.04 -29.25 26.51
CA GLU A 699 -16.28 -30.32 25.86
C GLU A 699 -14.77 -30.18 26.08
N GLU A 700 -14.23 -28.97 25.92
CA GLU A 700 -12.81 -28.65 26.16
C GLU A 700 -12.40 -28.95 27.61
N LEU A 701 -13.24 -28.54 28.57
CA LEU A 701 -13.04 -28.80 30.00
C LEU A 701 -13.07 -30.30 30.30
N LYS A 702 -14.06 -31.01 29.76
CA LYS A 702 -14.20 -32.46 29.96
C LYS A 702 -12.98 -33.22 29.44
N VAL A 703 -12.55 -32.95 28.20
CA VAL A 703 -11.39 -33.61 27.59
C VAL A 703 -10.13 -33.38 28.42
N ALA A 704 -9.90 -32.15 28.88
CA ALA A 704 -8.71 -31.84 29.68
C ALA A 704 -8.74 -32.51 31.07
N VAL A 705 -9.91 -32.56 31.73
CA VAL A 705 -10.08 -33.23 33.03
C VAL A 705 -9.93 -34.74 32.91
N ASP A 706 -10.54 -35.34 31.89
CA ASP A 706 -10.42 -36.78 31.63
C ASP A 706 -8.94 -37.14 31.39
N TYR A 707 -8.21 -36.37 30.58
CA TYR A 707 -6.77 -36.56 30.37
C TYR A 707 -5.94 -36.42 31.66
N LEU A 708 -6.28 -35.46 32.53
CA LEU A 708 -5.63 -35.35 33.84
C LEU A 708 -5.88 -36.55 34.76
N ALA A 709 -6.94 -37.33 34.55
CA ALA A 709 -7.25 -38.54 35.32
C ALA A 709 -6.57 -39.83 34.80
N GLU A 710 -6.15 -39.87 33.53
CA GLU A 710 -5.57 -41.09 32.91
C GLU A 710 -4.20 -41.51 33.51
N PRO A 711 -3.92 -42.78 33.82
CA PRO A 711 -2.60 -43.16 34.32
C PRO A 711 -1.51 -42.91 33.27
N LEU A 712 -0.46 -42.18 33.62
CA LEU A 712 0.72 -42.01 32.75
C LEU A 712 1.67 -43.19 32.96
N LEU A 713 2.07 -43.86 31.88
CA LEU A 713 2.96 -45.02 31.90
C LEU A 713 4.32 -44.67 31.31
N ASP A 714 5.39 -45.22 31.87
CA ASP A 714 6.73 -45.14 31.30
C ASP A 714 6.89 -46.06 30.06
N SER A 715 8.06 -46.03 29.42
CA SER A 715 8.33 -46.85 28.23
C SER A 715 8.27 -48.37 28.48
N ALA A 716 8.29 -48.80 29.75
CA ALA A 716 8.16 -50.20 30.16
C ALA A 716 6.73 -50.54 30.59
N GLY A 717 5.78 -49.60 30.51
CA GLY A 717 4.38 -49.78 30.87
C GLY A 717 4.09 -49.63 32.37
N ASN A 718 5.02 -49.12 33.17
CA ASN A 718 4.82 -48.91 34.61
C ASN A 718 4.24 -47.51 34.88
N PRO A 719 3.36 -47.35 35.90
CA PRO A 719 2.88 -46.03 36.29
C PRO A 719 4.02 -45.09 36.68
N VAL A 720 4.01 -43.90 36.10
CA VAL A 720 4.89 -42.79 36.49
C VAL A 720 4.43 -42.26 37.85
N ASP A 721 5.39 -41.82 38.68
CA ASP A 721 5.11 -41.15 39.95
C ASP A 721 4.06 -40.03 39.79
N VAL A 722 3.13 -39.92 40.75
CA VAL A 722 1.95 -39.04 40.64
C VAL A 722 2.34 -37.57 40.45
N GLN A 723 3.36 -37.10 41.15
CA GLN A 723 3.79 -35.70 41.05
C GLN A 723 4.43 -35.43 39.69
N ARG A 724 5.31 -36.33 39.25
CA ARG A 724 5.94 -36.25 37.93
C ARG A 724 4.92 -36.36 36.80
N ALA A 725 3.99 -37.31 36.90
CA ALA A 725 2.91 -37.51 35.94
C ALA A 725 2.02 -36.26 35.86
N GLY A 726 1.66 -35.66 37.00
CA GLY A 726 0.89 -34.42 37.03
C GLY A 726 1.61 -33.28 36.31
N GLN A 727 2.91 -33.14 36.51
CA GLN A 727 3.72 -32.12 35.83
C GLN A 727 3.78 -32.36 34.31
N GLU A 728 4.11 -33.58 33.87
CA GLU A 728 4.21 -33.94 32.44
C GLU A 728 2.86 -33.72 31.72
N LYS A 729 1.73 -34.08 32.35
CA LYS A 729 0.41 -33.82 31.76
C LYS A 729 0.08 -32.34 31.60
N PHE A 730 0.43 -31.49 32.57
CA PHE A 730 0.22 -30.05 32.41
C PHE A 730 1.17 -29.46 31.35
N GLN A 731 2.37 -30.01 31.18
CA GLN A 731 3.25 -29.66 30.06
C GLN A 731 2.58 -30.00 28.73
N ASP A 732 2.01 -31.21 28.60
CA ASP A 732 1.33 -31.67 27.39
C ASP A 732 0.08 -30.82 27.09
N LEU A 733 -0.72 -30.47 28.11
CA LEU A 733 -1.87 -29.58 27.94
C LEU A 733 -1.44 -28.18 27.47
N ILE A 734 -0.44 -27.57 28.11
CA ILE A 734 0.07 -26.25 27.69
C ILE A 734 0.64 -26.32 26.27
N TRP A 735 1.39 -27.37 25.95
CA TRP A 735 1.91 -27.62 24.61
C TRP A 735 0.80 -27.74 23.57
N ALA A 736 -0.28 -28.46 23.88
CA ALA A 736 -1.44 -28.56 23.01
C ALA A 736 -2.10 -27.19 22.77
N LEU A 737 -2.27 -26.38 23.83
CA LEU A 737 -2.82 -25.02 23.74
C LEU A 737 -1.96 -24.11 22.84
N ILE A 738 -0.63 -24.11 23.02
CA ILE A 738 0.31 -23.32 22.20
C ILE A 738 0.15 -23.63 20.71
N ASN A 739 -0.13 -24.89 20.36
CA ASN A 739 -0.25 -25.35 18.97
C ASN A 739 -1.65 -25.17 18.37
N THR A 740 -2.61 -24.59 19.11
CA THR A 740 -3.94 -24.28 18.56
C THR A 740 -3.92 -23.05 17.66
N LYS A 741 -4.83 -23.01 16.67
CA LYS A 741 -5.04 -21.80 15.85
C LYS A 741 -5.51 -20.61 16.70
N GLU A 742 -6.31 -20.87 17.74
CA GLU A 742 -6.82 -19.82 18.63
C GLU A 742 -5.68 -19.10 19.38
N PHE A 743 -4.65 -19.83 19.80
CA PHE A 743 -3.48 -19.25 20.44
C PHE A 743 -2.61 -18.48 19.44
N LEU A 744 -2.30 -19.12 18.29
CA LEU A 744 -1.35 -18.60 17.30
C LEU A 744 -1.86 -17.39 16.50
N PHE A 745 -3.16 -17.15 16.49
CA PHE A 745 -3.79 -16.08 15.71
C PHE A 745 -4.54 -15.09 16.60
N ASN A 746 -4.43 -13.81 16.26
CA ASN A 746 -5.42 -12.82 16.66
C ASN A 746 -6.63 -12.94 15.71
N HIS A 747 -7.85 -12.97 16.26
CA HIS A 747 -9.07 -13.33 15.56
C HIS A 747 -10.26 -12.50 16.03
#